data_AF-A0AAD5SP39-F1
#
_entry.id   AF-A0AAD5SP39-F1
#
_cell.length_a   1.000
_cell.length_b   1.000
_cell.length_c   1.000
_cell.angle_alpha   90.00
_cell.angle_beta   90.00
_cell.angle_gamma   90.00
#
_symmetry.space_group_name_H-M   'P 1'
#
loop_
_entity.id
_entity.type
_entity.pdbx_description
1 polymer ?
#
loop_
_entity_poly.entity_id
_entity_poly.type
_entity_poly.pdbx_seq_one_letter_code
_entity_poly.pdbx_strand_id
1 'polypeptide(L)'
;SVSAKKIFEIRNDMASAAVDTKWFKEYTGITDDAQVAALIEQTVTTTSASHHLYKCIEARRFVIPKVQTHPVYAEIRARFTEPDFRLLELGCCYGTDARKMLSDGLPPPHLTVSDLHGAYFDIGNTVLYADSDPLEHVGTWFGDLAAQDAAPAHFRNAFTVVSAQMILHVFSAQQCRDFLGTVLGVLKPGDGAVLFGTCVGAVGNPGEWGVVPTKGLPARVEATRFWHSAESLRALLEEIGFVRVSVEKYERPRAAGAVVSSDNGDSQTTHLAFSACFSRCQLGRPCIEINWADWTGGNKRPVAKEAEPAANPCIFSLRHIAHTGIPSHVTFARGSTGPQLTVASIEANTLAVLNPASGAIVWRQHFAENDALLFSKVVSAHGIILLIFRLDVVTVSFHEPTYAFHVRTWNQVNGFLVHDIEVASAANLNCARDKDICSKQIDVATSASFQSTVFAILPGGFAVKITDSKIEWQTAVNKGLIDQFSSIFVAAENIIVIGKNLETNLLNAEVLDSKDGRIQPASKPLLKLSEKGCFALGNDGAIICNVINGKAGIAAFVAGSEKVFWVNSEDIFSGHSENWYATKISQNQFAVTSGTQSVVVSTTVSESRIISVKAIHNFEIISRYDKSFFSATEGDKSLPFVARLHYGNPKEKGAILELISANGNDDASFWKIANFSKRGDIISIHLDTIYKDDEPTLRLFTIFEDGTVSLLQPSKNSKNGKNKLESKWTNDESLAHIVDAIFVNLPDEHLLSLANDELHESVADSEKLDILARYIKRWKSHIEAFQSFVSTLPDRFTAKPAVSISNNTVSVVPLHADRLGFRKLLILATTTGKLHAIETEFGRHVWTRWLGTGSGA
;
A
#
# COMPACT_ATOMS: atom_id res chain seq x y z
N SER A 1 -34.60 8.43 -63.08
CA SER A 1 -33.58 9.47 -63.28
C SER A 1 -33.15 10.16 -61.98
N VAL A 2 -33.31 9.54 -60.81
CA VAL A 2 -32.60 9.94 -59.57
C VAL A 2 -31.19 9.39 -59.68
N SER A 3 -30.46 10.01 -60.61
CA SER A 3 -29.18 9.61 -61.16
C SER A 3 -28.06 9.87 -60.16
N ALA A 4 -27.01 9.06 -60.25
CA ALA A 4 -25.63 9.13 -59.74
C ALA A 4 -25.16 10.38 -58.96
N LYS A 5 -25.73 11.56 -59.21
CA LYS A 5 -25.52 12.83 -58.51
C LYS A 5 -25.69 12.74 -56.99
N LYS A 6 -26.68 12.01 -56.46
CA LYS A 6 -26.89 11.89 -54.99
C LYS A 6 -25.86 10.97 -54.31
N ILE A 7 -25.37 9.95 -55.03
CA ILE A 7 -24.27 9.09 -54.55
C ILE A 7 -22.92 9.81 -54.68
N PHE A 8 -22.76 10.67 -55.70
CA PHE A 8 -21.59 11.52 -55.88
C PHE A 8 -21.55 12.68 -54.84
N GLU A 9 -22.70 13.26 -54.51
CA GLU A 9 -22.86 14.27 -53.45
C GLU A 9 -22.57 13.69 -52.06
N ILE A 10 -23.03 12.47 -51.74
CA ILE A 10 -22.68 11.79 -50.46
C ILE A 10 -21.18 11.42 -50.39
N ARG A 11 -20.55 11.08 -51.53
CA ARG A 11 -19.10 10.82 -51.58
C ARG A 11 -18.27 12.09 -51.42
N ASN A 12 -18.79 13.23 -51.88
CA ASN A 12 -18.17 14.55 -51.70
C ASN A 12 -18.41 15.15 -50.30
N ASP A 13 -19.57 14.90 -49.67
CA ASP A 13 -19.82 15.37 -48.30
C ASP A 13 -18.90 14.67 -47.27
N MET A 14 -18.56 13.39 -47.49
CA MET A 14 -17.53 12.70 -46.69
C MET A 14 -16.10 13.19 -46.95
N ALA A 15 -15.85 13.89 -48.06
CA ALA A 15 -14.55 14.51 -48.35
C ALA A 15 -14.34 15.85 -47.60
N SER A 16 -15.38 16.39 -46.95
CA SER A 16 -15.33 17.72 -46.31
C SER A 16 -15.11 17.71 -44.79
N ALA A 17 -15.00 16.54 -44.16
CA ALA A 17 -14.64 16.48 -42.74
C ALA A 17 -13.18 16.91 -42.59
N ALA A 18 -12.95 18.17 -42.18
CA ALA A 18 -11.63 18.75 -41.97
C ALA A 18 -10.77 17.80 -41.11
N VAL A 19 -9.82 17.12 -41.76
CA VAL A 19 -8.81 16.31 -41.09
C VAL A 19 -7.77 17.25 -40.53
N ASP A 20 -7.34 17.03 -39.28
CA ASP A 20 -6.24 17.79 -38.70
C ASP A 20 -4.95 17.50 -39.49
N THR A 21 -4.55 18.45 -40.34
CA THR A 21 -3.36 18.38 -41.20
C THR A 21 -2.19 19.17 -40.61
N LYS A 22 -2.32 19.69 -39.38
CA LYS A 22 -1.32 20.58 -38.78
C LYS A 22 0.07 19.95 -38.74
N TRP A 23 0.18 18.75 -38.17
CA TRP A 23 1.45 18.04 -38.10
C TRP A 23 2.00 17.69 -39.49
N PHE A 24 1.13 17.28 -40.42
CA PHE A 24 1.54 16.92 -41.77
C PHE A 24 2.16 18.12 -42.52
N LYS A 25 1.57 19.31 -42.38
CA LYS A 25 2.11 20.57 -42.93
C LYS A 25 3.44 20.94 -42.27
N GLU A 26 3.53 20.83 -40.94
CA GLU A 26 4.77 21.10 -40.19
C GLU A 26 5.90 20.17 -40.63
N TYR A 27 5.60 18.89 -40.88
CA TYR A 27 6.59 17.90 -41.29
C TYR A 27 7.04 18.06 -42.74
N THR A 28 6.10 18.29 -43.67
CA THR A 28 6.41 18.39 -45.11
C THR A 28 6.88 19.79 -45.53
N GLY A 29 6.67 20.81 -44.71
CA GLY A 29 6.93 22.21 -45.06
C GLY A 29 5.91 22.81 -46.04
N ILE A 30 4.86 22.08 -46.40
CA ILE A 30 3.82 22.56 -47.33
C ILE A 30 2.89 23.52 -46.58
N THR A 31 2.85 24.78 -47.02
CA THR A 31 1.99 25.81 -46.43
C THR A 31 0.65 25.98 -47.14
N ASP A 32 0.49 25.45 -48.36
CA ASP A 32 -0.74 25.57 -49.16
C ASP A 32 -1.70 24.40 -48.91
N ASP A 33 -2.88 24.73 -48.36
CA ASP A 33 -3.96 23.79 -48.07
C ASP A 33 -4.48 23.06 -49.31
N ALA A 34 -4.48 23.72 -50.47
CA ALA A 34 -4.93 23.11 -51.73
C ALA A 34 -3.95 22.03 -52.20
N GLN A 35 -2.64 22.30 -52.06
CA GLN A 35 -1.58 21.34 -52.37
C GLN A 35 -1.66 20.12 -51.43
N VAL A 36 -1.87 20.32 -50.13
CA VAL A 36 -2.07 19.23 -49.16
C VAL A 36 -3.28 18.38 -49.52
N ALA A 37 -4.42 19.01 -49.85
CA ALA A 37 -5.63 18.29 -50.24
C ALA A 37 -5.42 17.46 -51.52
N ALA A 38 -4.75 18.02 -52.53
CA ALA A 38 -4.43 17.32 -53.76
C ALA A 38 -3.55 16.07 -53.51
N LEU A 39 -2.55 16.18 -52.64
CA LEU A 39 -1.66 15.07 -52.31
C LEU A 39 -2.37 13.94 -51.55
N ILE A 40 -3.27 14.30 -50.64
CA ILE A 40 -4.14 13.35 -49.92
C ILE A 40 -5.03 12.58 -50.91
N GLU A 41 -5.68 13.28 -51.84
CA GLU A 41 -6.54 12.65 -52.86
C GLU A 41 -5.74 11.80 -53.86
N GLN A 42 -4.55 12.25 -54.25
CA GLN A 42 -3.64 11.48 -55.10
C GLN A 42 -3.22 10.18 -54.43
N THR A 43 -2.95 10.21 -53.12
CA THR A 43 -2.60 9.04 -52.32
C THR A 43 -3.76 8.03 -52.27
N VAL A 44 -4.99 8.50 -52.04
CA VAL A 44 -6.21 7.66 -52.04
C VAL A 44 -6.43 7.04 -53.43
N THR A 45 -6.29 7.83 -54.49
CA THR A 45 -6.48 7.39 -55.87
C THR A 45 -5.46 6.30 -56.23
N THR A 46 -4.18 6.52 -55.95
CA THR A 46 -3.09 5.57 -56.21
C THR A 46 -3.30 4.26 -55.45
N THR A 47 -3.76 4.35 -54.21
CA THR A 47 -4.06 3.18 -53.38
C THR A 47 -5.25 2.38 -53.91
N SER A 48 -6.31 3.06 -54.35
CA SER A 48 -7.52 2.40 -54.87
C SER A 48 -7.25 1.55 -56.13
N ALA A 49 -6.30 1.99 -56.95
CA ALA A 49 -5.90 1.33 -58.18
C ALA A 49 -5.17 0.00 -57.91
N SER A 50 -4.43 -0.10 -56.81
CA SER A 50 -3.53 -1.22 -56.54
C SER A 50 -3.99 -2.13 -55.40
N HIS A 51 -4.65 -1.59 -54.36
CA HIS A 51 -4.94 -2.31 -53.11
C HIS A 51 -6.35 -2.01 -52.55
N HIS A 52 -6.66 -2.57 -51.38
CA HIS A 52 -7.92 -2.32 -50.67
C HIS A 52 -7.91 -0.93 -50.00
N LEU A 53 -9.03 -0.21 -50.11
CA LEU A 53 -9.26 1.03 -49.37
C LEU A 53 -9.92 0.68 -48.03
N TYR A 54 -9.12 0.64 -46.97
CA TYR A 54 -9.67 0.56 -45.61
C TYR A 54 -10.45 1.84 -45.28
N LYS A 55 -11.50 1.73 -44.45
CA LYS A 55 -12.32 2.89 -44.03
C LYS A 55 -11.49 4.04 -43.44
N CYS A 56 -10.36 3.75 -42.80
CA CYS A 56 -9.45 4.78 -42.29
C CYS A 56 -8.73 5.55 -43.40
N ILE A 57 -8.47 4.92 -44.55
CA ILE A 57 -7.90 5.53 -45.76
C ILE A 57 -8.97 6.35 -46.46
N GLU A 58 -10.19 5.81 -46.61
CA GLU A 58 -11.34 6.55 -47.15
C GLU A 58 -11.64 7.80 -46.31
N ALA A 59 -11.52 7.72 -44.99
CA ALA A 59 -11.67 8.84 -44.06
C ALA A 59 -10.41 9.73 -43.95
N ARG A 60 -9.40 9.53 -44.81
CA ARG A 60 -8.16 10.34 -44.91
C ARG A 60 -7.40 10.47 -43.59
N ARG A 61 -7.52 9.48 -42.70
CA ARG A 61 -6.90 9.49 -41.36
C ARG A 61 -5.42 9.16 -41.37
N PHE A 62 -4.87 8.78 -42.50
CA PHE A 62 -3.47 8.38 -42.62
C PHE A 62 -2.48 9.54 -42.49
N VAL A 63 -2.92 10.81 -42.60
CA VAL A 63 -2.07 11.99 -42.37
C VAL A 63 -1.91 12.36 -40.89
N ILE A 64 -2.70 11.74 -40.01
CA ILE A 64 -2.62 11.97 -38.57
C ILE A 64 -1.74 10.89 -37.95
N PRO A 65 -0.60 11.24 -37.32
CA PRO A 65 0.17 10.29 -36.54
C PRO A 65 -0.63 9.93 -35.28
N LYS A 66 -0.94 8.64 -35.14
CA LYS A 66 -1.75 8.08 -34.06
C LYS A 66 -0.90 7.70 -32.87
N VAL A 67 0.36 7.35 -33.09
CA VAL A 67 1.27 6.90 -32.03
C VAL A 67 1.37 7.93 -30.91
N GLN A 68 1.46 9.22 -31.27
CA GLN A 68 1.53 10.34 -30.32
C GLN A 68 0.26 10.55 -29.47
N THR A 69 -0.88 9.99 -29.89
CA THR A 69 -2.15 10.12 -29.16
C THR A 69 -2.30 9.06 -28.07
N HIS A 70 -1.44 8.03 -28.08
CA HIS A 70 -1.48 6.97 -27.10
C HIS A 70 -0.81 7.43 -25.79
N PRO A 71 -1.42 7.25 -24.60
CA PRO A 71 -0.87 7.74 -23.33
C PRO A 71 0.55 7.24 -23.02
N VAL A 72 0.83 5.96 -23.34
CA VAL A 72 2.16 5.33 -23.22
C VAL A 72 3.26 6.04 -24.01
N TYR A 73 2.92 6.76 -25.07
CA TYR A 73 3.92 7.22 -26.03
C TYR A 73 4.95 8.18 -25.43
N ALA A 74 4.56 9.03 -24.48
CA ALA A 74 5.49 9.93 -23.79
C ALA A 74 6.59 9.14 -23.04
N GLU A 75 6.22 8.02 -22.41
CA GLU A 75 7.15 7.15 -21.70
C GLU A 75 8.01 6.31 -22.65
N ILE A 76 7.45 5.86 -23.77
CA ILE A 76 8.22 5.18 -24.83
C ILE A 76 9.24 6.14 -25.45
N ARG A 77 8.86 7.39 -25.70
CA ARG A 77 9.75 8.42 -26.22
C ARG A 77 10.92 8.70 -25.29
N ALA A 78 10.70 8.70 -23.97
CA ALA A 78 11.77 8.87 -22.98
C ALA A 78 12.84 7.77 -23.07
N ARG A 79 12.53 6.62 -23.69
CA ARG A 79 13.43 5.48 -23.85
C ARG A 79 14.19 5.46 -25.17
N PHE A 80 13.94 6.41 -26.08
CA PHE A 80 14.61 6.45 -27.39
C PHE A 80 16.14 6.57 -27.29
N THR A 81 16.65 7.07 -26.16
CA THR A 81 18.07 7.19 -25.87
C THR A 81 18.69 5.95 -25.25
N GLU A 82 17.90 4.93 -24.89
CA GLU A 82 18.44 3.67 -24.34
C GLU A 82 19.21 2.91 -25.43
N PRO A 83 20.43 2.42 -25.15
CA PRO A 83 21.28 1.77 -26.16
C PRO A 83 20.69 0.47 -26.72
N ASP A 84 19.86 -0.22 -25.91
CA ASP A 84 19.20 -1.48 -26.28
C ASP A 84 17.79 -1.27 -26.86
N PHE A 85 17.34 -0.01 -27.01
CA PHE A 85 15.97 0.28 -27.45
C PHE A 85 15.78 -0.12 -28.91
N ARG A 86 14.77 -0.96 -29.16
CA ARG A 86 14.31 -1.32 -30.51
C ARG A 86 12.80 -1.33 -30.57
N LEU A 87 12.24 -0.60 -31.53
CA LEU A 87 10.80 -0.48 -31.74
C LEU A 87 10.39 -1.13 -33.07
N LEU A 88 9.38 -1.99 -33.01
CA LEU A 88 8.70 -2.54 -34.18
C LEU A 88 7.32 -1.89 -34.33
N GLU A 89 7.08 -1.23 -35.45
CA GLU A 89 5.77 -0.70 -35.82
C GLU A 89 5.05 -1.71 -36.72
N LEU A 90 3.87 -2.15 -36.30
CA LEU A 90 3.02 -3.11 -37.01
C LEU A 90 1.80 -2.40 -37.60
N GLY A 91 1.62 -2.50 -38.90
CA GLY A 91 0.60 -1.78 -39.67
C GLY A 91 1.02 -0.36 -40.02
N CYS A 92 2.25 -0.17 -40.50
CA CYS A 92 2.83 1.15 -40.76
C CYS A 92 2.11 1.94 -41.86
N CYS A 93 1.30 1.29 -42.71
CA CYS A 93 0.57 1.90 -43.82
C CYS A 93 1.51 2.78 -44.66
N TYR A 94 1.24 4.08 -44.80
CA TYR A 94 2.08 5.04 -45.55
C TYR A 94 3.28 5.59 -44.76
N GLY A 95 3.62 5.04 -43.58
CA GLY A 95 4.79 5.43 -42.79
C GLY A 95 4.64 6.71 -41.95
N THR A 96 3.41 7.18 -41.69
CA THR A 96 3.17 8.43 -40.96
C THR A 96 3.62 8.36 -39.49
N ASP A 97 3.33 7.27 -38.78
CA ASP A 97 3.74 7.10 -37.38
C ASP A 97 5.26 6.90 -37.27
N ALA A 98 5.89 6.19 -38.22
CA ALA A 98 7.34 6.10 -38.37
C ALA A 98 8.01 7.48 -38.44
N ARG A 99 7.53 8.35 -39.35
CA ARG A 99 8.03 9.73 -39.52
C ARG A 99 7.84 10.56 -38.24
N LYS A 100 6.73 10.35 -37.53
CA LYS A 100 6.51 10.98 -36.23
C LYS A 100 7.54 10.54 -35.19
N MET A 101 7.81 9.24 -35.07
CA MET A 101 8.80 8.72 -34.12
C MET A 101 10.22 9.22 -34.41
N LEU A 102 10.61 9.28 -35.68
CA LEU A 102 11.90 9.85 -36.09
C LEU A 102 12.00 11.34 -35.76
N SER A 103 10.96 12.13 -36.08
CA SER A 103 10.92 13.56 -35.73
C SER A 103 10.90 13.82 -34.21
N ASP A 104 10.45 12.85 -33.41
CA ASP A 104 10.50 12.90 -31.95
C ASP A 104 11.85 12.54 -31.33
N GLY A 105 12.80 12.09 -32.15
CA GLY A 105 14.18 11.78 -31.75
C GLY A 105 14.55 10.30 -31.74
N LEU A 106 13.74 9.41 -32.32
CA LEU A 106 14.10 7.99 -32.45
C LEU A 106 15.21 7.83 -33.50
N PRO A 107 16.38 7.23 -33.18
CA PRO A 107 17.40 6.96 -34.18
C PRO A 107 16.88 5.98 -35.25
N PRO A 108 17.07 6.23 -36.55
CA PRO A 108 16.58 5.35 -37.63
C PRO A 108 16.93 3.86 -37.46
N PRO A 109 18.15 3.48 -37.04
CA PRO A 109 18.51 2.06 -36.85
C PRO A 109 17.74 1.34 -35.74
N HIS A 110 17.05 2.08 -34.87
CA HIS A 110 16.27 1.54 -33.75
C HIS A 110 14.79 1.30 -34.14
N LEU A 111 14.38 1.75 -35.33
CA LEU A 111 13.02 1.57 -35.84
C LEU A 111 12.99 0.47 -36.90
N THR A 112 12.03 -0.45 -36.76
CA THR A 112 11.63 -1.35 -37.83
C THR A 112 10.15 -1.16 -38.10
N VAL A 113 9.77 -1.02 -39.36
CA VAL A 113 8.37 -0.87 -39.79
C VAL A 113 7.93 -2.11 -40.54
N SER A 114 6.66 -2.46 -40.32
CA SER A 114 6.06 -3.61 -40.96
C SER A 114 4.60 -3.38 -41.31
N ASP A 115 4.19 -3.99 -42.40
CA ASP A 115 2.79 -4.11 -42.82
C ASP A 115 2.62 -5.46 -43.55
N LEU A 116 1.39 -5.80 -43.89
CA LEU A 116 1.05 -7.02 -44.63
C LEU A 116 1.71 -7.06 -46.01
N HIS A 117 1.92 -5.90 -46.65
CA HIS A 117 2.70 -5.77 -47.88
C HIS A 117 3.31 -4.36 -48.02
N GLY A 118 4.43 -4.26 -48.73
CA GLY A 118 5.20 -3.00 -48.87
C GLY A 118 4.51 -1.89 -49.66
N ALA A 119 3.54 -2.22 -50.51
CA ALA A 119 2.98 -1.23 -51.45
C ALA A 119 2.32 0.00 -50.80
N TYR A 120 1.70 -0.12 -49.61
CA TYR A 120 1.19 1.07 -48.90
C TYR A 120 2.35 1.98 -48.47
N PHE A 121 3.43 1.38 -47.96
CA PHE A 121 4.61 2.10 -47.53
C PHE A 121 5.33 2.77 -48.70
N ASP A 122 5.41 2.10 -49.85
CA ASP A 122 5.97 2.64 -51.09
C ASP A 122 5.18 3.86 -51.56
N ILE A 123 3.83 3.77 -51.61
CA ILE A 123 2.97 4.93 -51.94
C ILE A 123 3.19 6.07 -50.94
N GLY A 124 3.41 5.76 -49.67
CA GLY A 124 3.75 6.75 -48.66
C GLY A 124 5.02 7.53 -49.02
N ASN A 125 6.09 6.83 -49.40
CA ASN A 125 7.35 7.45 -49.76
C ASN A 125 7.33 8.15 -51.12
N THR A 126 6.66 7.58 -52.13
CA THR A 126 6.72 8.11 -53.52
C THR A 126 5.62 9.11 -53.84
N VAL A 127 4.53 9.15 -53.06
CA VAL A 127 3.39 10.04 -53.29
C VAL A 127 3.16 10.95 -52.10
N LEU A 128 2.87 10.41 -50.92
CA LEU A 128 2.43 11.22 -49.78
C LEU A 128 3.55 12.08 -49.16
N TYR A 129 4.78 11.59 -49.19
CA TYR A 129 5.97 12.24 -48.63
C TYR A 129 7.09 12.37 -49.68
N ALA A 130 6.72 12.51 -50.95
CA ALA A 130 7.66 12.53 -52.08
C ALA A 130 8.75 13.60 -51.94
N ASP A 131 8.40 14.76 -51.38
CA ASP A 131 9.29 15.91 -51.18
C ASP A 131 9.94 15.95 -49.77
N SER A 132 9.76 14.90 -48.96
CA SER A 132 10.34 14.80 -47.61
C SER A 132 11.50 13.80 -47.60
N ASP A 133 12.34 13.87 -46.56
CA ASP A 133 13.46 12.93 -46.40
C ASP A 133 12.95 11.48 -46.47
N PRO A 134 13.53 10.61 -47.30
CA PRO A 134 13.14 9.21 -47.36
C PRO A 134 13.40 8.53 -46.00
N LEU A 135 12.63 7.48 -45.68
CA LEU A 135 12.85 6.66 -44.48
C LEU A 135 14.08 5.74 -44.64
N GLU A 136 15.23 6.34 -44.94
CA GLU A 136 16.52 5.67 -45.06
C GLU A 136 16.98 5.15 -43.69
N HIS A 137 17.67 4.00 -43.71
CA HIS A 137 18.22 3.34 -42.51
C HIS A 137 17.19 2.85 -41.47
N VAL A 138 15.88 2.92 -41.78
CA VAL A 138 14.82 2.23 -41.04
C VAL A 138 14.74 0.79 -41.51
N GLY A 139 14.63 -0.17 -40.58
CA GLY A 139 14.40 -1.57 -40.93
C GLY A 139 13.02 -1.76 -41.54
N THR A 140 12.89 -2.54 -42.61
CA THR A 140 11.59 -2.84 -43.24
C THR A 140 11.38 -4.34 -43.32
N TRP A 141 10.18 -4.80 -42.98
CA TRP A 141 9.77 -6.17 -43.24
C TRP A 141 8.28 -6.24 -43.53
N PHE A 142 7.89 -6.86 -44.64
CA PHE A 142 6.50 -6.95 -45.06
C PHE A 142 6.04 -8.40 -45.14
N GLY A 143 4.93 -8.71 -44.47
CA GLY A 143 4.40 -10.08 -44.39
C GLY A 143 3.26 -10.22 -43.39
N ASP A 144 2.63 -11.40 -43.40
CA ASP A 144 1.45 -11.69 -42.59
C ASP A 144 1.80 -12.23 -41.19
N LEU A 145 1.94 -11.35 -40.19
CA LEU A 145 2.22 -11.78 -38.80
C LEU A 145 1.07 -12.54 -38.12
N ALA A 146 -0.12 -12.59 -38.72
CA ALA A 146 -1.22 -13.40 -38.22
C ALA A 146 -1.17 -14.84 -38.75
N ALA A 147 -0.23 -15.18 -39.65
CA ALA A 147 0.03 -16.54 -40.07
C ALA A 147 1.02 -17.25 -39.13
N GLN A 148 0.86 -18.57 -38.95
CA GLN A 148 1.77 -19.38 -38.14
C GLN A 148 3.21 -19.30 -38.67
N ASP A 149 4.18 -19.16 -37.75
CA ASP A 149 5.62 -19.07 -38.03
C ASP A 149 6.03 -17.98 -39.05
N ALA A 150 5.21 -16.95 -39.22
CA ALA A 150 5.43 -15.93 -40.25
C ALA A 150 6.49 -14.88 -39.91
N ALA A 151 6.80 -14.67 -38.62
CA ALA A 151 7.84 -13.74 -38.22
C ALA A 151 9.23 -14.27 -38.61
N PRO A 152 10.12 -13.44 -39.19
CA PRO A 152 11.49 -13.85 -39.47
C PRO A 152 12.22 -14.35 -38.23
N ALA A 153 13.07 -15.36 -38.38
CA ALA A 153 13.83 -15.91 -37.25
C ALA A 153 14.62 -14.85 -36.47
N HIS A 154 15.09 -13.79 -37.15
CA HIS A 154 15.84 -12.69 -36.53
C HIS A 154 14.97 -11.69 -35.77
N PHE A 155 13.63 -11.75 -35.87
CA PHE A 155 12.72 -10.94 -35.06
C PHE A 155 12.47 -11.53 -33.68
N ARG A 156 12.77 -12.83 -33.49
CA ARG A 156 12.57 -13.51 -32.22
C ARG A 156 13.37 -12.82 -31.12
N ASN A 157 12.70 -12.37 -30.07
CA ASN A 157 13.30 -11.67 -28.93
C ASN A 157 14.09 -10.38 -29.28
N ALA A 158 13.80 -9.74 -30.42
CA ALA A 158 14.63 -8.65 -30.95
C ALA A 158 14.20 -7.25 -30.51
N PHE A 159 12.94 -7.07 -30.11
CA PHE A 159 12.36 -5.74 -29.89
C PHE A 159 12.00 -5.49 -28.44
N THR A 160 12.28 -4.27 -27.95
CA THR A 160 11.85 -3.83 -26.62
C THR A 160 10.46 -3.21 -26.65
N VAL A 161 10.00 -2.72 -27.81
CA VAL A 161 8.69 -2.10 -27.95
C VAL A 161 8.03 -2.55 -29.25
N VAL A 162 6.75 -2.88 -29.20
CA VAL A 162 5.91 -3.14 -30.37
C VAL A 162 4.72 -2.18 -30.36
N SER A 163 4.53 -1.44 -31.45
CA SER A 163 3.38 -0.55 -31.68
C SER A 163 2.41 -1.20 -32.66
N ALA A 164 1.13 -1.30 -32.29
CA ALA A 164 0.07 -1.92 -33.09
C ALA A 164 -1.16 -1.00 -33.18
N GLN A 165 -1.09 0.04 -34.01
CA GLN A 165 -2.13 1.06 -34.10
C GLN A 165 -3.21 0.72 -35.14
N MET A 166 -4.46 0.64 -34.71
CA MET A 166 -5.64 0.46 -35.56
C MET A 166 -5.60 -0.78 -36.48
N ILE A 167 -5.04 -1.90 -35.99
CA ILE A 167 -4.97 -3.15 -36.78
C ILE A 167 -5.80 -4.31 -36.22
N LEU A 168 -5.99 -4.43 -34.90
CA LEU A 168 -6.66 -5.64 -34.33
C LEU A 168 -8.09 -5.84 -34.85
N HIS A 169 -8.80 -4.76 -35.14
CA HIS A 169 -10.20 -4.80 -35.60
C HIS A 169 -10.38 -5.25 -37.06
N VAL A 170 -9.28 -5.47 -37.80
CA VAL A 170 -9.32 -6.04 -39.16
C VAL A 170 -9.11 -7.56 -39.17
N PHE A 171 -8.80 -8.16 -38.03
CA PHE A 171 -8.60 -9.61 -37.88
C PHE A 171 -9.88 -10.34 -37.45
N SER A 172 -9.95 -11.63 -37.77
CA SER A 172 -10.85 -12.57 -37.10
C SER A 172 -10.35 -12.89 -35.68
N ALA A 173 -11.19 -13.51 -34.85
CA ALA A 173 -10.82 -13.87 -33.48
C ALA A 173 -9.56 -14.75 -33.42
N GLN A 174 -9.44 -15.73 -34.32
CA GLN A 174 -8.28 -16.61 -34.39
C GLN A 174 -7.03 -15.84 -34.87
N GLN A 175 -7.17 -15.00 -35.90
CA GLN A 175 -6.07 -14.17 -36.38
C GLN A 175 -5.57 -13.18 -35.33
N CYS A 176 -6.45 -12.59 -34.51
CA CYS A 176 -6.06 -11.75 -33.37
C CYS A 176 -5.17 -12.53 -32.38
N ARG A 177 -5.56 -13.76 -32.05
CA ARG A 177 -4.81 -14.64 -31.14
C ARG A 177 -3.44 -15.00 -31.72
N ASP A 178 -3.41 -15.45 -32.96
CA ASP A 178 -2.17 -15.86 -33.64
C ASP A 178 -1.21 -14.66 -33.78
N PHE A 179 -1.74 -13.51 -34.19
CA PHE A 179 -0.98 -12.25 -34.27
C PHE A 179 -0.37 -11.85 -32.92
N LEU A 180 -1.17 -11.81 -31.85
CA LEU A 180 -0.69 -11.43 -30.52
C LEU A 180 0.30 -12.46 -29.94
N GLY A 181 0.12 -13.74 -30.25
CA GLY A 181 1.08 -14.80 -29.91
C GLY A 181 2.42 -14.62 -30.62
N THR A 182 2.41 -14.28 -31.91
CA THR A 182 3.62 -13.92 -32.66
C THR A 182 4.31 -12.69 -32.07
N VAL A 183 3.54 -11.64 -31.72
CA VAL A 183 4.07 -10.42 -31.08
C VAL A 183 4.79 -10.74 -29.77
N LEU A 184 4.24 -11.64 -28.95
CA LEU A 184 4.89 -12.08 -27.71
C LEU A 184 6.27 -12.71 -27.98
N GLY A 185 6.41 -13.49 -29.05
CA GLY A 185 7.69 -14.12 -29.43
C GLY A 185 8.71 -13.15 -30.06
N VAL A 186 8.25 -12.02 -30.58
CA VAL A 186 9.08 -10.96 -31.16
C VAL A 186 9.65 -10.02 -30.09
N LEU A 187 8.93 -9.83 -28.99
CA LEU A 187 9.39 -9.05 -27.84
C LEU A 187 10.57 -9.73 -27.13
N LYS A 188 11.59 -8.94 -26.79
CA LYS A 188 12.74 -9.39 -25.99
C LYS A 188 12.25 -9.82 -24.61
N PRO A 189 12.56 -11.05 -24.14
CA PRO A 189 12.22 -11.48 -22.80
C PRO A 189 13.05 -10.69 -21.79
N GLY A 190 12.40 -9.92 -20.92
CA GLY A 190 13.08 -9.14 -19.88
C GLY A 190 12.29 -7.88 -19.50
N ASP A 191 12.74 -7.20 -18.45
CA ASP A 191 12.06 -6.02 -17.94
C ASP A 191 12.08 -4.85 -18.95
N GLY A 192 10.90 -4.25 -19.16
CA GLY A 192 10.71 -3.11 -20.07
C GLY A 192 10.24 -3.45 -21.48
N ALA A 193 9.90 -4.71 -21.80
CA ALA A 193 9.29 -5.05 -23.08
C ALA A 193 7.79 -4.70 -23.13
N VAL A 194 7.36 -3.86 -24.09
CA VAL A 194 5.99 -3.29 -24.12
C VAL A 194 5.34 -3.47 -25.50
N LEU A 195 4.11 -4.00 -25.51
CA LEU A 195 3.16 -3.88 -26.61
C LEU A 195 2.18 -2.74 -26.30
N PHE A 196 1.94 -1.82 -27.24
CA PHE A 196 0.89 -0.81 -27.10
C PHE A 196 0.21 -0.50 -28.43
N GLY A 197 -1.03 -0.02 -28.39
CA GLY A 197 -1.81 0.17 -29.60
C GLY A 197 -3.23 0.68 -29.36
N THR A 198 -3.94 0.92 -30.46
CA THR A 198 -5.36 1.29 -30.44
C THR A 198 -6.15 0.39 -31.39
N CYS A 199 -7.43 0.18 -31.15
CA CYS A 199 -8.31 -0.52 -32.08
C CYS A 199 -9.77 -0.10 -31.92
N VAL A 200 -10.60 -0.44 -32.90
CA VAL A 200 -12.07 -0.36 -32.76
C VAL A 200 -12.52 -1.55 -31.91
N GLY A 201 -13.38 -1.30 -30.93
CA GLY A 201 -13.95 -2.32 -30.05
C GLY A 201 -15.48 -2.24 -29.96
N ALA A 202 -16.08 -3.16 -29.20
CA ALA A 202 -17.51 -3.21 -28.94
C ALA A 202 -17.87 -2.42 -27.65
N VAL A 203 -19.00 -1.71 -27.65
CA VAL A 203 -19.51 -1.02 -26.45
C VAL A 203 -19.99 -2.02 -25.39
N GLY A 204 -20.56 -3.14 -25.84
CA GLY A 204 -21.07 -4.26 -25.03
C GLY A 204 -20.36 -5.57 -25.36
N ASN A 205 -21.12 -6.60 -25.74
CA ASN A 205 -20.56 -7.93 -26.02
C ASN A 205 -19.64 -7.91 -27.26
N PRO A 206 -18.52 -8.65 -27.22
CA PRO A 206 -17.69 -8.84 -28.40
C PRO A 206 -18.47 -9.62 -29.47
N GLY A 207 -18.12 -9.44 -30.74
CA GLY A 207 -18.89 -10.04 -31.83
C GLY A 207 -18.21 -9.93 -33.19
N GLU A 208 -18.72 -10.72 -34.13
CA GLU A 208 -18.25 -10.73 -35.51
C GLU A 208 -18.84 -9.57 -36.32
N TRP A 209 -18.04 -8.96 -37.20
CA TRP A 209 -18.48 -7.87 -38.07
C TRP A 209 -17.77 -7.89 -39.43
N GLY A 210 -18.53 -7.69 -40.52
CA GLY A 210 -17.97 -7.57 -41.87
C GLY A 210 -17.08 -8.74 -42.30
N VAL A 211 -16.42 -8.61 -43.46
CA VAL A 211 -15.48 -9.63 -43.96
C VAL A 211 -14.07 -9.07 -43.96
N VAL A 212 -13.08 -9.90 -43.61
CA VAL A 212 -11.66 -9.55 -43.74
C VAL A 212 -11.37 -9.21 -45.22
N PRO A 213 -10.79 -8.04 -45.55
CA PRO A 213 -10.50 -7.70 -46.94
C PRO A 213 -9.51 -8.69 -47.56
N THR A 214 -9.82 -9.15 -48.77
CA THR A 214 -8.97 -10.11 -49.51
C THR A 214 -8.31 -9.50 -50.75
N LYS A 215 -8.70 -8.27 -51.17
CA LYS A 215 -8.14 -7.59 -52.35
C LYS A 215 -6.65 -7.30 -52.15
N GLY A 216 -5.80 -7.93 -52.98
CA GLY A 216 -4.35 -7.78 -52.94
C GLY A 216 -3.62 -8.78 -52.02
N LEU A 217 -4.34 -9.75 -51.42
CA LEU A 217 -3.75 -10.75 -50.52
C LEU A 217 -3.65 -12.13 -51.19
N PRO A 218 -2.48 -12.81 -51.13
CA PRO A 218 -2.38 -14.20 -51.56
C PRO A 218 -3.05 -15.11 -50.51
N ALA A 219 -4.16 -15.74 -50.91
CA ALA A 219 -4.79 -16.88 -50.22
C ALA A 219 -5.12 -16.71 -48.72
N ARG A 220 -5.86 -15.67 -48.33
CA ARG A 220 -6.62 -15.70 -47.06
C ARG A 220 -8.01 -16.30 -47.30
N VAL A 221 -8.42 -17.24 -46.45
CA VAL A 221 -9.79 -17.75 -46.40
C VAL A 221 -10.73 -16.60 -46.00
N GLU A 222 -11.89 -16.49 -46.63
CA GLU A 222 -12.92 -15.54 -46.20
C GLU A 222 -13.25 -15.79 -44.72
N ALA A 223 -12.98 -14.80 -43.87
CA ALA A 223 -13.23 -14.85 -42.44
C ALA A 223 -13.98 -13.58 -42.02
N THR A 224 -14.84 -13.70 -41.01
CA THR A 224 -15.51 -12.56 -40.39
C THR A 224 -14.53 -11.84 -39.46
N ARG A 225 -14.50 -10.51 -39.48
CA ARG A 225 -13.66 -9.76 -38.52
C ARG A 225 -14.28 -9.84 -37.15
N PHE A 226 -13.51 -9.54 -36.10
CA PHE A 226 -13.98 -9.59 -34.72
C PHE A 226 -13.76 -8.27 -33.99
N TRP A 227 -14.78 -7.79 -33.29
CA TRP A 227 -14.65 -6.69 -32.34
C TRP A 227 -14.53 -7.25 -30.93
N HIS A 228 -13.44 -6.91 -30.27
CA HIS A 228 -13.30 -7.15 -28.84
C HIS A 228 -14.01 -6.04 -28.05
N SER A 229 -14.70 -6.40 -26.97
CA SER A 229 -14.93 -5.50 -25.85
C SER A 229 -13.62 -5.30 -25.07
N ALA A 230 -13.54 -4.26 -24.24
CA ALA A 230 -12.35 -4.00 -23.40
C ALA A 230 -11.98 -5.23 -22.56
N GLU A 231 -12.99 -5.88 -21.98
CA GLU A 231 -12.86 -7.07 -21.15
C GLU A 231 -12.37 -8.27 -21.96
N SER A 232 -12.92 -8.47 -23.17
CA SER A 232 -12.53 -9.61 -24.02
C SER A 232 -11.12 -9.46 -24.61
N LEU A 233 -10.67 -8.24 -24.91
CA LEU A 233 -9.30 -7.99 -25.38
C LEU A 233 -8.31 -8.17 -24.24
N ARG A 234 -8.65 -7.67 -23.05
CA ARG A 234 -7.84 -7.84 -21.85
C ARG A 234 -7.66 -9.33 -21.53
N ALA A 235 -8.75 -10.09 -21.53
CA ALA A 235 -8.71 -11.53 -21.28
C ALA A 235 -7.83 -12.26 -22.31
N LEU A 236 -7.91 -11.90 -23.60
CA LEU A 236 -7.07 -12.51 -24.65
C LEU A 236 -5.57 -12.21 -24.44
N LEU A 237 -5.21 -10.96 -24.11
CA LEU A 237 -3.81 -10.59 -23.85
C LEU A 237 -3.26 -11.33 -22.63
N GLU A 238 -4.04 -11.41 -21.55
CA GLU A 238 -3.68 -12.17 -20.34
C GLU A 238 -3.55 -13.68 -20.63
N GLU A 239 -4.46 -14.25 -21.43
CA GLU A 239 -4.43 -15.67 -21.84
C GLU A 239 -3.18 -16.01 -22.66
N ILE A 240 -2.73 -15.10 -23.53
CA ILE A 240 -1.53 -15.28 -24.37
C ILE A 240 -0.24 -15.24 -23.53
N GLY A 241 -0.27 -14.61 -22.35
CA GLY A 241 0.87 -14.52 -21.43
C GLY A 241 1.47 -13.12 -21.31
N PHE A 242 0.77 -12.09 -21.76
CA PHE A 242 1.13 -10.71 -21.41
C PHE A 242 0.79 -10.41 -19.94
N VAL A 243 1.57 -9.54 -19.33
CA VAL A 243 1.39 -9.07 -17.95
C VAL A 243 1.13 -7.57 -17.90
N ARG A 244 0.55 -7.08 -16.80
CA ARG A 244 0.19 -5.64 -16.64
C ARG A 244 -0.64 -5.13 -17.83
N VAL A 245 -1.64 -5.92 -18.21
CA VAL A 245 -2.53 -5.61 -19.32
C VAL A 245 -3.50 -4.51 -18.92
N SER A 246 -3.54 -3.45 -19.71
CA SER A 246 -4.52 -2.37 -19.59
C SER A 246 -5.21 -2.17 -20.93
N VAL A 247 -6.54 -2.17 -20.89
CA VAL A 247 -7.40 -1.93 -22.07
C VAL A 247 -8.50 -0.99 -21.63
N GLU A 248 -8.48 0.23 -22.14
CA GLU A 248 -9.43 1.28 -21.75
C GLU A 248 -10.20 1.80 -22.95
N LYS A 249 -11.45 2.22 -22.71
CA LYS A 249 -12.28 2.89 -23.72
C LYS A 249 -11.79 4.32 -23.88
N TYR A 250 -11.68 4.76 -25.13
CA TYR A 250 -11.16 6.08 -25.42
C TYR A 250 -12.02 6.87 -26.44
N GLU A 251 -12.52 8.02 -26.03
CA GLU A 251 -13.07 9.08 -26.88
C GLU A 251 -12.01 9.76 -27.76
N ARG A 252 -12.28 9.84 -29.06
CA ARG A 252 -11.40 10.52 -30.02
C ARG A 252 -11.31 12.03 -29.72
N PRO A 253 -10.12 12.66 -29.75
CA PRO A 253 -10.01 14.12 -29.79
C PRO A 253 -10.83 14.67 -30.98
N ARG A 254 -11.81 15.53 -30.71
CA ARG A 254 -12.61 16.19 -31.75
C ARG A 254 -11.83 17.38 -32.32
N ALA A 255 -11.83 17.54 -33.64
CA ALA A 255 -11.39 18.79 -34.25
C ALA A 255 -12.34 19.92 -33.78
N ALA A 256 -11.77 21.06 -33.39
CA ALA A 256 -12.55 22.22 -32.97
C ALA A 256 -13.47 22.67 -34.11
N GLY A 257 -14.79 22.59 -33.92
CA GLY A 257 -15.79 23.11 -34.85
C GLY A 257 -16.65 22.11 -35.62
N ALA A 258 -16.54 20.79 -35.41
CA ALA A 258 -17.44 19.82 -36.05
C ALA A 258 -18.84 19.84 -35.41
N VAL A 259 -19.85 20.28 -36.16
CA VAL A 259 -21.27 20.25 -35.78
C VAL A 259 -21.74 18.81 -35.65
N VAL A 260 -22.47 18.52 -34.57
CA VAL A 260 -23.08 17.21 -34.31
C VAL A 260 -24.22 17.00 -35.32
N SER A 261 -24.00 16.21 -36.38
CA SER A 261 -25.11 15.45 -36.95
C SER A 261 -25.41 14.32 -35.96
N SER A 262 -26.60 14.35 -35.39
CA SER A 262 -27.18 13.21 -34.70
C SER A 262 -27.49 12.14 -35.76
N ASP A 263 -26.47 11.43 -36.23
CA ASP A 263 -26.65 10.30 -37.13
C ASP A 263 -27.07 9.07 -36.31
N ASN A 264 -28.39 8.88 -36.30
CA ASN A 264 -29.09 7.59 -36.42
C ASN A 264 -28.44 6.37 -35.74
N GLY A 265 -28.85 6.11 -34.50
CA GLY A 265 -29.46 4.83 -34.13
C GLY A 265 -28.67 3.52 -34.17
N ASP A 266 -27.34 3.49 -34.36
CA ASP A 266 -26.64 2.18 -34.54
C ASP A 266 -25.19 2.08 -33.98
N SER A 267 -24.83 2.78 -32.90
CA SER A 267 -23.43 2.77 -32.41
C SER A 267 -23.11 1.60 -31.46
N GLN A 268 -22.99 0.37 -31.98
CA GLN A 268 -22.47 -0.78 -31.23
C GLN A 268 -20.93 -0.74 -31.01
N THR A 269 -20.23 0.28 -31.53
CA THR A 269 -18.76 0.37 -31.56
C THR A 269 -18.18 1.48 -30.69
N THR A 270 -16.99 1.25 -30.15
CA THR A 270 -16.16 2.18 -29.35
C THR A 270 -14.71 2.13 -29.83
N HIS A 271 -13.82 2.96 -29.28
CA HIS A 271 -12.37 2.84 -29.52
C HIS A 271 -11.70 2.38 -28.22
N LEU A 272 -10.76 1.46 -28.36
CA LEU A 272 -10.00 0.90 -27.26
C LEU A 272 -8.53 1.25 -27.45
N ALA A 273 -7.88 1.63 -26.35
CA ALA A 273 -6.44 1.78 -26.29
C ALA A 273 -5.91 0.69 -25.36
N PHE A 274 -4.89 -0.02 -25.79
CA PHE A 274 -4.38 -1.18 -25.11
C PHE A 274 -2.87 -1.10 -24.94
N SER A 275 -2.41 -1.67 -23.84
CA SER A 275 -1.01 -1.77 -23.50
C SER A 275 -0.78 -3.01 -22.65
N ALA A 276 0.36 -3.64 -22.84
CA ALA A 276 0.67 -4.93 -22.26
C ALA A 276 2.18 -5.10 -22.20
N CYS A 277 2.68 -5.71 -21.13
CA CYS A 277 4.10 -5.94 -20.95
C CYS A 277 4.44 -7.41 -21.15
N PHE A 278 5.67 -7.68 -21.59
CA PHE A 278 6.23 -9.02 -21.61
C PHE A 278 7.36 -9.09 -20.58
N SER A 279 7.24 -9.98 -19.59
CA SER A 279 8.32 -10.23 -18.63
C SER A 279 8.55 -11.72 -18.51
N ARG A 280 9.82 -12.12 -18.56
CA ARG A 280 10.26 -13.49 -18.33
C ARG A 280 11.22 -13.47 -17.14
N CYS A 281 10.64 -13.43 -15.93
CA CYS A 281 11.31 -13.55 -14.63
C CYS A 281 12.79 -13.13 -14.61
N GLN A 282 13.08 -11.83 -14.74
CA GLN A 282 14.35 -11.26 -14.30
C GLN A 282 14.05 -9.91 -13.65
N LEU A 283 14.45 -9.77 -12.38
CA LEU A 283 14.32 -8.54 -11.59
C LEU A 283 15.18 -7.42 -12.18
N GLY A 284 14.57 -6.28 -12.50
CA GLY A 284 15.30 -5.02 -12.66
C GLY A 284 14.83 -4.06 -13.77
N ARG A 285 13.55 -3.66 -13.78
CA ARG A 285 13.04 -2.28 -14.07
C ARG A 285 11.49 -2.29 -14.03
N PRO A 286 10.83 -1.26 -13.46
CA PRO A 286 9.37 -1.18 -13.51
C PRO A 286 8.90 -1.03 -14.96
N CYS A 287 7.98 -1.90 -15.40
CA CYS A 287 7.26 -1.67 -16.64
C CYS A 287 6.36 -0.44 -16.50
N ILE A 288 6.30 0.37 -17.56
CA ILE A 288 5.49 1.59 -17.73
C ILE A 288 4.06 1.33 -17.23
N GLU A 289 3.66 2.01 -16.16
CA GLU A 289 2.31 1.94 -15.59
C GLU A 289 1.52 3.16 -16.02
N ILE A 290 0.44 2.93 -16.77
CA ILE A 290 -0.24 4.00 -17.49
C ILE A 290 -1.41 4.48 -16.66
N ASN A 291 -1.32 5.73 -16.21
CA ASN A 291 -2.44 6.39 -15.55
C ASN A 291 -3.44 6.93 -16.59
N TRP A 292 -4.53 6.20 -16.81
CA TRP A 292 -5.60 6.62 -17.72
C TRP A 292 -6.51 7.72 -17.16
N ALA A 293 -6.38 8.08 -15.87
CA ALA A 293 -7.23 9.10 -15.24
C ALA A 293 -7.00 10.52 -15.79
N ASP A 294 -5.85 10.77 -16.42
CA ASP A 294 -5.50 12.07 -17.01
C ASP A 294 -6.06 12.25 -18.44
N TRP A 295 -6.66 11.20 -19.00
CA TRP A 295 -7.10 11.15 -20.39
C TRP A 295 -8.56 11.62 -20.57
N THR A 296 -9.36 11.64 -19.49
CA THR A 296 -10.70 12.27 -19.47
C THR A 296 -10.61 13.77 -19.16
N GLY A 297 -10.22 14.56 -20.16
CA GLY A 297 -10.50 16.00 -20.26
C GLY A 297 -10.39 16.83 -18.97
N GLY A 298 -9.18 17.12 -18.52
CA GLY A 298 -8.95 18.16 -17.50
C GLY A 298 -7.49 18.53 -17.41
N ASN A 299 -7.15 19.79 -17.70
CA ASN A 299 -5.81 20.37 -17.54
C ASN A 299 -5.25 20.10 -16.13
N LYS A 300 -4.49 19.02 -15.96
CA LYS A 300 -3.60 18.79 -14.82
C LYS A 300 -2.27 18.27 -15.34
N ARG A 301 -1.17 18.90 -14.88
CA ARG A 301 0.19 18.46 -15.21
C ARG A 301 0.42 17.05 -14.64
N PRO A 302 1.20 16.19 -15.33
CA PRO A 302 1.46 14.84 -14.86
C PRO A 302 2.19 14.90 -13.51
N VAL A 303 1.58 14.32 -12.49
CA VAL A 303 2.25 14.02 -11.22
C VAL A 303 2.58 12.53 -11.27
N ALA A 304 3.86 12.21 -11.44
CA ALA A 304 4.34 10.84 -11.33
C ALA A 304 4.02 10.34 -9.90
N LYS A 305 3.07 9.42 -9.78
CA LYS A 305 3.01 8.53 -8.64
C LYS A 305 3.98 7.40 -8.93
N GLU A 306 4.98 7.21 -8.08
CA GLU A 306 5.64 5.92 -7.97
C GLU A 306 4.56 4.93 -7.53
N ALA A 307 4.11 4.11 -8.46
CA ALA A 307 3.25 2.99 -8.14
C ALA A 307 4.09 1.96 -7.37
N GLU A 308 3.57 1.50 -6.25
CA GLU A 308 4.06 0.30 -5.59
C GLU A 308 4.14 -0.82 -6.63
N PRO A 309 5.21 -1.63 -6.66
CA PRO A 309 5.27 -2.75 -7.58
C PRO A 309 4.10 -3.68 -7.25
N ALA A 310 3.07 -3.65 -8.10
CA ALA A 310 2.05 -4.67 -8.13
C ALA A 310 2.77 -5.99 -8.40
N ALA A 311 3.02 -6.72 -7.33
CA ALA A 311 3.55 -8.06 -7.35
C ALA A 311 2.51 -8.94 -8.02
N ASN A 312 2.59 -9.10 -9.34
CA ASN A 312 2.13 -10.34 -9.93
C ASN A 312 3.15 -11.38 -9.50
N PRO A 313 2.75 -12.31 -8.64
CA PRO A 313 3.69 -13.25 -8.05
C PRO A 313 4.24 -14.08 -9.21
N CYS A 314 5.55 -14.32 -9.26
CA CYS A 314 5.96 -15.66 -9.71
C CYS A 314 5.06 -16.62 -8.93
N ILE A 315 4.57 -17.70 -9.52
CA ILE A 315 3.70 -18.64 -8.78
C ILE A 315 4.32 -19.05 -7.42
N PHE A 316 5.66 -18.91 -7.27
CA PHE A 316 6.44 -19.10 -6.04
C PHE A 316 7.07 -17.83 -5.39
N SER A 317 6.79 -16.62 -5.86
CA SER A 317 7.24 -15.36 -5.24
C SER A 317 6.12 -14.74 -4.44
N LEU A 318 5.90 -15.24 -3.25
CA LEU A 318 5.08 -14.56 -2.25
C LEU A 318 5.91 -13.47 -1.61
N ARG A 319 5.64 -12.23 -1.99
CA ARG A 319 5.97 -11.11 -1.10
C ARG A 319 4.93 -11.17 0.02
N HIS A 320 5.30 -11.77 1.14
CA HIS A 320 4.47 -11.75 2.33
C HIS A 320 4.16 -10.30 2.70
N ILE A 321 2.98 -10.06 3.28
CA ILE A 321 2.50 -8.73 3.68
C ILE A 321 3.62 -7.99 4.39
N ALA A 322 3.91 -6.77 3.94
CA ALA A 322 4.90 -5.91 4.57
C ALA A 322 4.46 -5.63 6.01
N HIS A 323 5.34 -5.91 6.97
CA HIS A 323 5.09 -5.70 8.40
C HIS A 323 5.61 -4.33 8.85
N THR A 324 5.00 -3.80 9.91
CA THR A 324 5.47 -2.60 10.60
C THR A 324 6.30 -2.95 11.82
N GLY A 325 6.17 -4.16 12.37
CA GLY A 325 6.81 -4.55 13.62
C GLY A 325 5.99 -4.18 14.84
N ILE A 326 6.44 -4.60 16.02
CA ILE A 326 5.64 -4.45 17.24
C ILE A 326 5.51 -2.95 17.57
N PRO A 327 4.29 -2.38 17.60
CA PRO A 327 4.13 -0.94 17.76
C PRO A 327 4.47 -0.52 19.19
N SER A 328 5.32 0.49 19.31
CA SER A 328 5.67 1.14 20.59
C SER A 328 4.82 2.39 20.82
N HIS A 329 4.56 3.15 19.75
CA HIS A 329 3.78 4.38 19.76
C HIS A 329 2.61 4.21 18.82
N VAL A 330 1.41 4.45 19.32
CA VAL A 330 0.17 4.32 18.55
C VAL A 330 -0.69 5.55 18.80
N THR A 331 -1.22 6.13 17.74
CA THR A 331 -2.15 7.25 17.85
C THR A 331 -3.23 7.14 16.80
N PHE A 332 -4.48 7.22 17.25
CA PHE A 332 -5.61 7.45 16.37
C PHE A 332 -5.70 8.92 16.05
N ALA A 333 -5.79 9.24 14.76
CA ALA A 333 -6.01 10.60 14.33
C ALA A 333 -7.08 10.67 13.24
N ARG A 334 -7.81 11.78 13.22
CA ARG A 334 -8.89 12.02 12.26
C ARG A 334 -8.59 13.27 11.48
N GLY A 335 -8.12 13.07 10.27
CA GLY A 335 -7.89 14.15 9.31
C GLY A 335 -9.12 14.38 8.43
N SER A 336 -9.00 15.34 7.52
CA SER A 336 -9.99 15.61 6.46
C SER A 336 -10.22 14.41 5.52
N THR A 337 -9.28 13.47 5.45
CA THR A 337 -9.33 12.26 4.62
C THR A 337 -9.92 11.03 5.32
N GLY A 338 -10.33 11.17 6.59
CA GLY A 338 -10.90 10.10 7.40
C GLY A 338 -9.99 9.62 8.54
N PRO A 339 -10.40 8.56 9.26
CA PRO A 339 -9.64 8.04 10.40
C PRO A 339 -8.39 7.28 9.92
N GLN A 340 -7.25 7.63 10.51
CA GLN A 340 -5.95 7.02 10.24
C GLN A 340 -5.34 6.53 11.55
N LEU A 341 -4.67 5.39 11.49
CA LEU A 341 -3.98 4.80 12.65
C LEU A 341 -2.47 4.93 12.42
N THR A 342 -1.83 5.88 13.10
CA THR A 342 -0.37 6.02 13.06
C THR A 342 0.26 5.04 14.03
N VAL A 343 1.22 4.25 13.55
CA VAL A 343 2.00 3.29 14.34
C VAL A 343 3.48 3.53 14.11
N ALA A 344 4.28 3.48 15.17
CA ALA A 344 5.72 3.51 15.08
C ALA A 344 6.34 2.40 15.93
N SER A 345 7.30 1.68 15.34
CA SER A 345 8.07 0.64 16.00
C SER A 345 9.52 1.06 16.12
N ILE A 346 9.98 1.24 17.36
CA ILE A 346 11.38 1.59 17.69
C ILE A 346 12.31 0.41 17.39
N GLU A 347 11.85 -0.82 17.67
CA GLU A 347 12.65 -2.02 17.42
C GLU A 347 12.83 -2.27 15.93
N ALA A 348 11.75 -2.17 15.15
CA ALA A 348 11.80 -2.35 13.70
C ALA A 348 12.26 -1.10 12.93
N ASN A 349 12.52 0.04 13.58
CA ASN A 349 12.88 1.32 12.95
C ASN A 349 11.89 1.75 11.84
N THR A 350 10.59 1.67 12.13
CA THR A 350 9.52 1.97 11.17
C THR A 350 8.55 3.01 11.70
N LEU A 351 8.09 3.85 10.78
CA LEU A 351 6.91 4.69 10.94
C LEU A 351 5.90 4.30 9.87
N ALA A 352 4.65 4.05 10.23
CA ALA A 352 3.62 3.69 9.28
C ALA A 352 2.26 4.29 9.66
N VAL A 353 1.42 4.47 8.65
CA VAL A 353 0.00 4.74 8.83
C VAL A 353 -0.80 3.58 8.27
N LEU A 354 -1.65 3.01 9.11
CA LEU A 354 -2.54 1.91 8.79
C LEU A 354 -3.95 2.44 8.52
N ASN A 355 -4.64 1.79 7.59
CA ASN A 355 -6.08 2.00 7.39
C ASN A 355 -6.85 1.23 8.48
N PRO A 356 -7.62 1.90 9.37
CA PRO A 356 -8.37 1.22 10.42
C PRO A 356 -9.42 0.23 9.89
N ALA A 357 -9.89 0.37 8.65
CA ALA A 357 -10.89 -0.52 8.08
C ALA A 357 -10.33 -1.89 7.68
N SER A 358 -9.17 -1.93 7.05
CA SER A 358 -8.57 -3.16 6.52
C SER A 358 -7.34 -3.65 7.28
N GLY A 359 -6.69 -2.79 8.06
CA GLY A 359 -5.37 -3.06 8.63
C GLY A 359 -4.24 -2.98 7.61
N ALA A 360 -4.52 -2.54 6.37
CA ALA A 360 -3.51 -2.38 5.34
C ALA A 360 -2.66 -1.12 5.59
N ILE A 361 -1.39 -1.19 5.24
CA ILE A 361 -0.46 -0.05 5.25
C ILE A 361 -0.90 0.93 4.15
N VAL A 362 -1.12 2.19 4.52
CA VAL A 362 -1.37 3.29 3.58
C VAL A 362 -0.03 3.82 3.07
N TRP A 363 0.92 4.03 3.98
CA TRP A 363 2.31 4.33 3.70
C TRP A 363 3.17 3.89 4.87
N ARG A 364 4.45 3.60 4.58
CA ARG A 364 5.45 3.21 5.58
C ARG A 364 6.79 3.85 5.22
N GLN A 365 7.45 4.40 6.22
CA GLN A 365 8.84 4.83 6.19
C GLN A 365 9.67 3.87 7.03
N HIS A 366 10.72 3.31 6.43
CA HIS A 366 11.70 2.48 7.12
C HIS A 366 13.01 3.26 7.21
N PHE A 367 13.46 3.55 8.42
CA PHE A 367 14.66 4.34 8.65
C PHE A 367 15.90 3.47 8.36
N ALA A 368 17.01 4.11 7.98
CA ALA A 368 18.27 3.41 7.76
C ALA A 368 18.78 2.81 9.08
N GLU A 369 19.58 1.74 9.02
CA GLU A 369 20.13 1.10 10.23
C GLU A 369 20.93 2.06 11.11
N ASN A 370 21.63 3.01 10.47
CA ASN A 370 22.41 4.07 11.12
C ASN A 370 21.56 5.21 11.70
N ASP A 371 20.25 5.21 11.49
CA ASP A 371 19.30 6.22 11.95
C ASP A 371 18.23 5.56 12.82
N ALA A 372 18.52 5.47 14.11
CA ALA A 372 17.69 4.77 15.08
C ALA A 372 16.46 5.61 15.44
N LEU A 373 15.25 5.14 15.13
CA LEU A 373 14.01 5.79 15.56
C LEU A 373 13.84 5.61 17.08
N LEU A 374 13.62 6.70 17.81
CA LEU A 374 13.52 6.69 19.27
C LEU A 374 12.14 7.10 19.79
N PHE A 375 11.43 7.96 19.06
CA PHE A 375 10.14 8.50 19.51
C PHE A 375 9.25 8.91 18.34
N SER A 376 7.94 8.82 18.53
CA SER A 376 6.94 9.29 17.56
C SER A 376 5.67 9.78 18.24
N LYS A 377 5.15 10.93 17.82
CA LYS A 377 3.90 11.51 18.33
C LYS A 377 3.16 12.27 17.23
N VAL A 378 1.85 12.09 17.17
CA VAL A 378 0.99 12.90 16.29
C VAL A 378 0.71 14.23 16.97
N VAL A 379 0.87 15.32 16.22
CA VAL A 379 0.64 16.69 16.67
C VAL A 379 -0.32 17.40 15.72
N SER A 380 -1.14 18.29 16.27
CA SER A 380 -2.06 19.10 15.48
C SER A 380 -1.41 20.45 15.16
N ALA A 381 -1.28 20.78 13.87
CA ALA A 381 -0.80 22.06 13.40
C ALA A 381 -1.95 22.90 12.85
N HIS A 382 -2.18 24.09 13.43
CA HIS A 382 -3.19 25.03 12.95
C HIS A 382 -2.68 25.80 11.73
N GLY A 383 -3.33 25.64 10.57
CA GLY A 383 -3.06 26.40 9.35
C GLY A 383 -3.82 27.74 9.31
N ILE A 384 -3.17 28.81 8.85
CA ILE A 384 -3.66 30.20 8.94
C ILE A 384 -4.80 30.54 7.95
N ILE A 385 -5.01 29.79 6.87
CA ILE A 385 -5.73 30.34 5.70
C ILE A 385 -7.08 29.68 5.37
N LEU A 386 -7.38 28.48 5.82
CA LEU A 386 -8.67 27.82 5.61
C LEU A 386 -8.86 26.87 6.79
N LEU A 387 -10.08 26.70 7.32
CA LEU A 387 -10.50 25.78 8.39
C LEU A 387 -10.13 24.29 8.15
N ILE A 388 -8.86 24.01 7.91
CA ILE A 388 -8.27 22.73 7.54
C ILE A 388 -7.24 22.43 8.63
N PHE A 389 -7.63 21.56 9.56
CA PHE A 389 -6.73 21.01 10.56
C PHE A 389 -5.75 20.08 9.83
N ARG A 390 -4.46 20.41 9.91
CA ARG A 390 -3.39 19.53 9.41
C ARG A 390 -2.86 18.72 10.58
N LEU A 391 -2.84 17.40 10.42
CA LEU A 391 -2.22 16.50 11.38
C LEU A 391 -0.85 16.12 10.84
N ASP A 392 0.17 16.39 11.64
CA ASP A 392 1.55 16.07 11.32
C ASP A 392 2.07 15.07 12.37
N VAL A 393 3.01 14.22 11.97
CA VAL A 393 3.68 13.26 12.86
C VAL A 393 5.07 13.77 13.12
N VAL A 394 5.44 13.98 14.38
CA VAL A 394 6.81 14.32 14.74
C VAL A 394 7.52 13.07 15.23
N THR A 395 8.69 12.80 14.66
CA THR A 395 9.58 11.71 15.07
C THR A 395 10.93 12.24 15.49
N VAL A 396 11.52 11.59 16.49
CA VAL A 396 12.91 11.84 16.88
C VAL A 396 13.71 10.57 16.62
N SER A 397 14.80 10.72 15.88
CA SER A 397 15.75 9.63 15.60
C SER A 397 17.19 10.06 15.89
N PHE A 398 18.08 9.09 16.02
CA PHE A 398 19.49 9.30 16.33
C PHE A 398 20.36 8.76 15.21
N HIS A 399 21.16 9.64 14.62
CA HIS A 399 22.08 9.30 13.54
C HIS A 399 23.46 8.97 14.13
N GLU A 400 23.83 7.69 14.10
CA GLU A 400 25.06 7.18 14.73
C GLU A 400 26.36 7.80 14.18
N PRO A 401 26.53 8.03 12.86
CA PRO A 401 27.75 8.60 12.31
C PRO A 401 28.03 10.05 12.74
N THR A 402 27.00 10.89 12.88
CA THR A 402 27.16 12.31 13.24
C THR A 402 26.91 12.59 14.72
N TYR A 403 26.46 11.59 15.50
CA TYR A 403 26.05 11.75 16.90
C TYR A 403 25.02 12.89 17.07
N ALA A 404 24.09 13.00 16.13
CA ALA A 404 23.06 14.03 16.12
C ALA A 404 21.66 13.44 16.19
N PHE A 405 20.73 14.22 16.75
CA PHE A 405 19.32 13.88 16.79
C PHE A 405 18.60 14.54 15.63
N HIS A 406 17.86 13.77 14.85
CA HIS A 406 16.98 14.30 13.81
C HIS A 406 15.57 14.43 14.37
N VAL A 407 15.05 15.66 14.37
CA VAL A 407 13.65 15.95 14.66
C VAL A 407 12.94 16.16 13.32
N ARG A 408 12.10 15.20 12.94
CA ARG A 408 11.42 15.19 11.64
C ARG A 408 9.93 15.35 11.81
N THR A 409 9.35 16.12 10.91
CA THR A 409 7.90 16.31 10.81
C THR A 409 7.42 15.70 9.51
N TRP A 410 6.45 14.80 9.60
CA TRP A 410 5.87 14.07 8.48
C TRP A 410 4.41 14.47 8.31
N ASN A 411 3.96 14.59 7.07
CA ASN A 411 2.56 14.76 6.79
C ASN A 411 1.84 13.42 6.99
N GLN A 412 0.87 13.36 7.90
CA GLN A 412 0.20 12.11 8.24
C GLN A 412 -0.54 11.48 7.05
N VAL A 413 -1.06 12.28 6.12
CA VAL A 413 -1.93 11.79 5.04
C VAL A 413 -1.16 11.05 3.97
N ASN A 414 -0.02 11.58 3.55
CA ASN A 414 0.76 11.06 2.42
C ASN A 414 2.14 10.52 2.80
N GLY A 415 2.58 10.68 4.05
CA GLY A 415 3.87 10.20 4.51
C GLY A 415 5.07 10.99 4.00
N PHE A 416 4.85 12.17 3.41
CA PHE A 416 5.95 13.02 2.96
C PHE A 416 6.60 13.74 4.13
N LEU A 417 7.93 13.76 4.11
CA LEU A 417 8.74 14.56 5.00
C LEU A 417 8.48 16.04 4.74
N VAL A 418 8.05 16.75 5.77
CA VAL A 418 7.81 18.21 5.73
C VAL A 418 9.08 18.93 6.14
N HIS A 419 9.65 18.54 7.28
CA HIS A 419 10.84 19.16 7.87
C HIS A 419 11.78 18.10 8.43
N ASP A 420 13.09 18.33 8.31
CA ASP A 420 14.15 17.54 8.94
C ASP A 420 15.16 18.51 9.55
N ILE A 421 15.39 18.39 10.85
CA ILE A 421 16.27 19.26 11.61
C ILE A 421 17.24 18.40 12.39
N GLU A 422 18.53 18.64 12.15
CA GLU A 422 19.60 18.03 12.89
C GLU A 422 19.93 18.89 14.13
N VAL A 423 19.86 18.27 15.31
CA VAL A 423 20.27 18.85 16.58
C VAL A 423 21.51 18.10 17.06
N ALA A 424 22.65 18.78 17.08
CA ALA A 424 23.90 18.20 17.55
C ALA A 424 23.82 17.84 19.04
N SER A 425 24.18 16.59 19.38
CA SER A 425 24.32 16.17 20.77
C SER A 425 25.70 16.55 21.29
N ALA A 426 25.77 17.10 22.51
CA ALA A 426 27.04 17.24 23.23
C ALA A 426 27.36 16.03 24.13
N ALA A 427 26.45 15.06 24.24
CA ALA A 427 26.59 13.90 25.11
C ALA A 427 27.21 12.71 24.33
N ASN A 428 28.21 12.06 24.94
CA ASN A 428 28.78 10.77 24.47
C ASN A 428 27.80 9.60 24.71
N LEU A 429 26.52 9.77 24.37
CA LEU A 429 25.47 8.76 24.54
C LEU A 429 25.18 8.13 23.18
N ASN A 430 25.48 6.84 23.00
CA ASN A 430 25.15 6.13 21.77
C ASN A 430 23.74 5.51 21.86
N CYS A 431 22.75 6.28 21.42
CA CYS A 431 21.35 5.87 21.43
C CYS A 431 20.99 4.80 20.38
N ALA A 432 21.92 4.43 19.49
CA ALA A 432 21.70 3.31 18.57
C ALA A 432 21.77 1.96 19.29
N ARG A 433 22.62 1.82 20.32
CA ARG A 433 22.73 0.60 21.14
C ARG A 433 21.69 0.55 22.26
N ASP A 434 21.48 1.66 22.96
CA ASP A 434 20.63 1.75 24.14
C ASP A 434 19.29 2.45 23.85
N LYS A 435 18.54 1.96 22.84
CA LYS A 435 17.28 2.57 22.39
C LYS A 435 16.25 2.77 23.51
N ASP A 436 16.11 1.80 24.42
CA ASP A 436 15.13 1.85 25.52
C ASP A 436 15.44 2.93 26.56
N ILE A 437 16.72 3.21 26.82
CA ILE A 437 17.12 4.26 27.77
C ILE A 437 16.90 5.63 27.14
N CYS A 438 17.28 5.81 25.88
CA CYS A 438 17.14 7.08 25.18
C CYS A 438 15.69 7.43 24.86
N SER A 439 14.85 6.46 24.47
CA SER A 439 13.43 6.70 24.17
C SER A 439 12.67 7.26 25.39
N LYS A 440 13.04 6.84 26.60
CA LYS A 440 12.47 7.34 27.87
C LYS A 440 12.87 8.77 28.23
N GLN A 441 13.86 9.34 27.54
CA GLN A 441 14.34 10.73 27.75
C GLN A 441 13.76 11.72 26.74
N ILE A 442 12.90 11.26 25.83
CA ILE A 442 12.36 12.06 24.74
C ILE A 442 10.87 12.29 24.97
N ASP A 443 10.47 13.54 24.84
CA ASP A 443 9.07 13.91 24.72
C ASP A 443 8.98 15.14 23.82
N VAL A 444 7.81 15.30 23.19
CA VAL A 444 7.53 16.36 22.24
C VAL A 444 6.21 17.01 22.60
N ALA A 445 6.19 18.34 22.67
CA ALA A 445 5.00 19.12 22.91
C ALA A 445 4.81 20.19 21.84
N THR A 446 3.56 20.58 21.61
CA THR A 446 3.20 21.65 20.67
C THR A 446 2.27 22.64 21.36
N SER A 447 2.37 23.91 21.01
CA SER A 447 1.46 24.94 21.50
C SER A 447 0.27 25.11 20.55
N ALA A 448 -0.95 25.22 21.08
CA ALA A 448 -2.15 25.48 20.28
C ALA A 448 -2.18 26.91 19.70
N SER A 449 -1.44 27.85 20.31
CA SER A 449 -1.46 29.27 19.97
C SER A 449 -0.41 29.70 18.94
N PHE A 450 0.59 28.87 18.64
CA PHE A 450 1.70 29.23 17.74
C PHE A 450 1.78 28.27 16.55
N GLN A 451 1.81 28.85 15.35
CA GLN A 451 2.04 28.20 14.06
C GLN A 451 3.18 27.17 14.18
N SER A 452 2.97 25.93 13.69
CA SER A 452 3.96 24.86 13.47
C SER A 452 5.14 24.78 14.47
N THR A 453 4.92 25.14 15.74
CA THR A 453 6.00 25.25 16.74
C THR A 453 6.06 23.95 17.53
N VAL A 454 7.21 23.30 17.46
CA VAL A 454 7.50 22.04 18.13
C VAL A 454 8.53 22.28 19.22
N PHE A 455 8.22 21.83 20.43
CA PHE A 455 9.14 21.78 21.56
C PHE A 455 9.55 20.35 21.80
N ALA A 456 10.84 20.07 21.87
CA ALA A 456 11.36 18.73 22.13
C ALA A 456 12.36 18.76 23.28
N ILE A 457 12.31 17.75 24.14
CA ILE A 457 13.40 17.42 25.07
C ILE A 457 14.16 16.23 24.48
N LEU A 458 15.48 16.36 24.37
CA LEU A 458 16.36 15.35 23.79
C LEU A 458 17.26 14.72 24.86
N PRO A 459 17.75 13.49 24.64
CA PRO A 459 18.68 12.83 25.55
C PRO A 459 19.92 13.69 25.77
N GLY A 460 20.40 13.74 27.00
CA GLY A 460 21.43 14.69 27.42
C GLY A 460 20.88 16.03 27.94
N GLY A 461 19.55 16.20 27.96
CA GLY A 461 18.86 17.31 28.66
C GLY A 461 18.83 18.61 27.88
N PHE A 462 18.66 18.53 26.56
CA PHE A 462 18.51 19.70 25.68
C PHE A 462 17.04 19.94 25.38
N ALA A 463 16.52 21.09 25.82
CA ALA A 463 15.22 21.58 25.38
C ALA A 463 15.43 22.42 24.12
N VAL A 464 14.65 22.14 23.08
CA VAL A 464 14.76 22.79 21.78
C VAL A 464 13.40 23.32 21.37
N LYS A 465 13.37 24.56 20.87
CA LYS A 465 12.21 25.12 20.16
C LYS A 465 12.49 25.16 18.67
N ILE A 466 11.57 24.56 17.92
CA ILE A 466 11.60 24.47 16.47
C ILE A 466 10.37 25.18 15.91
N THR A 467 10.59 26.14 15.02
CA THR A 467 9.52 26.84 14.29
C THR A 467 9.85 26.82 12.80
N ASP A 468 8.92 26.37 11.96
CA ASP A 468 9.06 26.36 10.49
C ASP A 468 10.42 25.86 9.96
N SER A 469 10.90 24.73 10.47
CA SER A 469 12.21 24.11 10.13
C SER A 469 13.46 24.77 10.71
N LYS A 470 13.34 25.75 11.61
CA LYS A 470 14.49 26.43 12.22
C LYS A 470 14.47 26.25 13.73
N ILE A 471 15.66 26.00 14.28
CA ILE A 471 15.89 26.05 15.72
C ILE A 471 15.89 27.53 16.13
N GLU A 472 14.88 27.94 16.89
CA GLU A 472 14.85 29.31 17.45
C GLU A 472 15.81 29.43 18.62
N TRP A 473 15.78 28.44 19.51
CA TRP A 473 16.70 28.34 20.62
C TRP A 473 16.89 26.88 21.05
N GLN A 474 18.06 26.64 21.64
CA GLN A 474 18.45 25.39 22.27
C GLN A 474 19.01 25.72 23.65
N THR A 475 18.41 25.17 24.70
CA THR A 475 18.82 25.40 26.07
C THR A 475 19.21 24.08 26.71
N ALA A 476 20.42 24.02 27.27
CA ALA A 476 20.82 22.92 28.14
C ALA A 476 20.12 23.08 29.50
N VAL A 477 19.19 22.18 29.79
CA VAL A 477 18.43 22.15 31.05
C VAL A 477 19.22 21.40 32.13
N ASN A 478 20.09 20.48 31.70
CA ASN A 478 20.98 19.74 32.58
C ASN A 478 22.08 20.63 33.17
N LYS A 479 22.22 20.58 34.50
CA LYS A 479 23.40 21.12 35.21
C LYS A 479 24.50 20.06 35.44
N GLY A 480 24.29 18.82 34.96
CA GLY A 480 25.23 17.70 35.06
C GLY A 480 24.69 16.40 34.40
N LEU A 481 25.46 15.30 34.49
CA LEU A 481 25.11 13.98 33.91
C LEU A 481 24.10 13.16 34.73
N ILE A 482 23.77 13.61 35.94
CA ILE A 482 22.97 12.84 36.92
C ILE A 482 21.47 13.14 36.77
N ASP A 483 21.10 14.23 36.11
CA ASP A 483 19.71 14.61 35.91
C ASP A 483 19.19 14.08 34.57
N GLN A 484 18.10 13.30 34.63
CA GLN A 484 17.41 12.73 33.48
C GLN A 484 16.05 13.40 33.31
N PHE A 485 15.93 14.28 32.33
CA PHE A 485 14.64 14.83 31.90
C PHE A 485 13.92 13.83 30.99
N SER A 486 12.60 13.70 31.19
CA SER A 486 11.78 12.70 30.49
C SER A 486 10.51 13.28 29.86
N SER A 487 10.11 14.49 30.25
CA SER A 487 8.80 15.01 29.85
C SER A 487 8.83 16.52 29.66
N ILE A 488 8.11 17.00 28.65
CA ILE A 488 8.00 18.41 28.31
C ILE A 488 6.53 18.80 28.16
N PHE A 489 6.16 19.93 28.76
CA PHE A 489 4.79 20.43 28.76
C PHE A 489 4.77 21.91 28.39
N VAL A 490 3.74 22.33 27.66
CA VAL A 490 3.54 23.73 27.28
C VAL A 490 2.30 24.23 28.01
N ALA A 491 2.48 25.24 28.86
CA ALA A 491 1.42 25.90 29.61
C ALA A 491 1.42 27.39 29.28
N ALA A 492 0.58 27.79 28.32
CA ALA A 492 0.51 29.15 27.78
C ALA A 492 1.87 29.67 27.27
N GLU A 493 2.49 30.63 27.95
CA GLU A 493 3.80 31.20 27.59
C GLU A 493 5.00 30.50 28.28
N ASN A 494 4.75 29.53 29.16
CA ASN A 494 5.79 28.81 29.89
C ASN A 494 5.91 27.37 29.41
N ILE A 495 7.14 26.88 29.33
CA ILE A 495 7.47 25.50 29.03
C ILE A 495 7.97 24.87 30.32
N ILE A 496 7.46 23.71 30.66
CA ILE A 496 7.85 22.99 31.87
C ILE A 496 8.54 21.72 31.44
N VAL A 497 9.77 21.52 31.86
CA VAL A 497 10.53 20.30 31.62
C VAL A 497 10.69 19.58 32.95
N ILE A 498 10.32 18.30 32.98
CA ILE A 498 10.33 17.47 34.19
C ILE A 498 11.29 16.31 34.00
N GLY A 499 12.07 16.07 35.04
CA GLY A 499 13.04 15.00 35.14
C GLY A 499 13.21 14.52 36.56
N LYS A 500 14.15 13.59 36.72
CA LYS A 500 14.57 13.06 38.00
C LYS A 500 16.08 13.03 38.09
N ASN A 501 16.59 13.19 39.30
CA ASN A 501 17.97 12.90 39.60
C ASN A 501 18.15 11.38 39.77
N LEU A 502 19.09 10.77 39.03
CA LEU A 502 19.28 9.32 38.96
C LEU A 502 19.71 8.67 40.28
N GLU A 503 20.46 9.38 41.13
CA GLU A 503 20.97 8.84 42.40
C GLU A 503 19.94 8.95 43.52
N THR A 504 19.26 10.10 43.59
CA THR A 504 18.37 10.44 44.71
C THR A 504 16.90 10.21 44.41
N ASN A 505 16.55 9.97 43.14
CA ASN A 505 15.18 9.99 42.60
C ASN A 505 14.40 11.28 42.90
N LEU A 506 15.09 12.38 43.22
CA LEU A 506 14.43 13.66 43.46
C LEU A 506 13.91 14.26 42.16
N LEU A 507 12.72 14.83 42.21
CA LEU A 507 12.10 15.60 41.15
C LEU A 507 12.99 16.79 40.79
N ASN A 508 13.32 16.90 39.51
CA ASN A 508 13.89 18.11 38.94
C ASN A 508 12.91 18.66 37.90
N ALA A 509 12.29 19.80 38.20
CA ALA A 509 11.45 20.52 37.26
C ALA A 509 12.08 21.88 36.96
N GLU A 510 12.15 22.25 35.69
CA GLU A 510 12.62 23.56 35.25
C GLU A 510 11.51 24.23 34.42
N VAL A 511 11.34 25.53 34.61
CA VAL A 511 10.39 26.35 33.85
C VAL A 511 11.20 27.21 32.89
N LEU A 512 10.91 27.10 31.60
CA LEU A 512 11.56 27.88 30.54
C LEU A 512 10.55 28.86 29.94
N ASP A 513 11.03 30.03 29.56
CA ASP A 513 10.28 30.98 28.75
C ASP A 513 10.12 30.46 27.32
N SER A 514 8.90 30.51 26.76
CA SER A 514 8.64 30.07 25.38
C SER A 514 9.30 30.93 24.29
N LYS A 515 9.62 32.20 24.55
CA LYS A 515 10.22 33.13 23.58
C LYS A 515 11.72 32.95 23.52
N ASP A 516 12.39 33.01 24.67
CA ASP A 516 13.86 33.07 24.74
C ASP A 516 14.53 31.79 25.25
N GLY A 517 13.75 30.79 25.69
CA GLY A 517 14.29 29.54 26.24
C GLY A 517 15.06 29.71 27.55
N ARG A 518 14.92 30.87 28.22
CA ARG A 518 15.61 31.16 29.49
C ARG A 518 14.95 30.41 30.63
N ILE A 519 15.77 29.77 31.47
CA ILE A 519 15.30 29.09 32.68
C ILE A 519 14.88 30.16 33.69
N GLN A 520 13.60 30.15 34.06
CA GLN A 520 13.05 31.02 35.10
C GLN A 520 13.34 30.40 36.48
N PRO A 521 13.79 31.20 37.46
CA PRO A 521 13.94 30.73 38.83
C PRO A 521 12.55 30.42 39.40
N ALA A 522 12.22 29.14 39.47
CA ALA A 522 10.99 28.62 40.03
C ALA A 522 11.29 27.81 41.29
N SER A 523 10.55 28.07 42.37
CA SER A 523 10.58 27.20 43.54
C SER A 523 10.04 25.82 43.19
N LYS A 524 10.69 24.77 43.70
CA LYS A 524 10.40 23.37 43.35
C LYS A 524 10.08 22.57 44.62
N PRO A 525 9.05 21.73 44.62
CA PRO A 525 8.80 20.86 45.75
C PRO A 525 9.82 19.70 45.80
N LEU A 526 10.29 19.37 47.01
CA LEU A 526 11.18 18.24 47.26
C LEU A 526 10.38 16.92 47.26
N LEU A 527 10.27 16.29 46.10
CA LEU A 527 9.52 15.04 45.89
C LEU A 527 10.43 13.94 45.37
N LYS A 528 10.36 12.73 45.94
CA LYS A 528 11.05 11.53 45.41
C LYS A 528 10.13 10.78 44.45
N LEU A 529 10.47 10.76 43.18
CA LEU A 529 9.65 10.17 42.13
C LEU A 529 9.76 8.64 42.08
N SER A 530 8.65 8.00 41.71
CA SER A 530 8.62 6.59 41.32
C SER A 530 9.02 6.39 39.85
N GLU A 531 9.12 5.14 39.42
CA GLU A 531 9.41 4.79 38.01
C GLU A 531 8.39 5.34 37.01
N LYS A 532 7.11 5.48 37.41
CA LYS A 532 6.03 6.00 36.54
C LYS A 532 6.03 7.52 36.36
N GLY A 533 6.98 8.23 36.99
CA GLY A 533 7.26 9.65 36.73
C GLY A 533 6.09 10.60 37.02
N CYS A 534 6.07 11.71 36.28
CA CYS A 534 5.08 12.78 36.36
C CYS A 534 4.46 13.07 34.98
N PHE A 535 3.24 13.60 34.97
CA PHE A 535 2.58 14.09 33.76
C PHE A 535 1.80 15.38 34.04
N ALA A 536 1.66 16.24 33.03
CA ALA A 536 0.83 17.43 33.13
C ALA A 536 -0.59 17.22 32.62
N LEU A 537 -1.54 17.89 33.26
CA LEU A 537 -2.94 18.00 32.92
C LEU A 537 -3.30 19.46 32.61
N GLY A 538 -4.09 19.65 31.57
CA GLY A 538 -4.68 20.90 31.14
C GLY A 538 -3.67 21.92 30.61
N ASN A 539 -4.20 23.04 30.13
CA ASN A 539 -3.41 24.22 29.75
C ASN A 539 -2.97 25.03 30.98
N ASP A 540 -3.60 24.79 32.14
CA ASP A 540 -3.38 25.52 33.39
C ASP A 540 -2.10 25.08 34.14
N GLY A 541 -1.37 24.10 33.59
CA GLY A 541 -0.04 23.70 34.09
C GLY A 541 -0.05 22.89 35.38
N ALA A 542 -1.13 22.13 35.65
CA ALA A 542 -1.16 21.20 36.77
C ALA A 542 -0.29 19.98 36.46
N ILE A 543 0.62 19.66 37.37
CA ILE A 543 1.54 18.53 37.27
C ILE A 543 1.15 17.51 38.33
N ILE A 544 0.97 16.26 37.91
CA ILE A 544 0.70 15.13 38.79
C ILE A 544 1.91 14.21 38.77
N CYS A 545 2.41 13.86 39.96
CA CYS A 545 3.58 13.03 40.15
C CYS A 545 3.27 11.83 41.04
N ASN A 546 3.84 10.68 40.67
CA ASN A 546 3.83 9.47 41.50
C ASN A 546 5.05 9.48 42.43
N VAL A 547 4.84 9.53 43.75
CA VAL A 547 5.91 9.81 44.75
C VAL A 547 6.10 8.64 45.74
N ILE A 548 7.36 8.36 46.10
CA ILE A 548 7.79 7.34 47.07
C ILE A 548 8.40 8.04 48.31
N ASN A 549 7.58 8.66 49.15
CA ASN A 549 8.05 9.33 50.39
C ASN A 549 7.38 8.71 51.63
N GLY A 550 7.76 7.49 52.00
CA GLY A 550 7.32 6.81 53.24
C GLY A 550 5.87 6.29 53.24
N LYS A 551 4.99 6.89 52.43
CA LYS A 551 3.73 6.33 51.92
C LYS A 551 3.68 6.61 50.42
N ALA A 552 3.40 5.61 49.60
CA ALA A 552 3.23 5.80 48.16
C ALA A 552 1.96 6.63 47.92
N GLY A 553 2.14 7.84 47.38
CA GLY A 553 1.07 8.83 47.24
C GLY A 553 1.20 9.65 45.97
N ILE A 554 0.11 10.31 45.58
CA ILE A 554 0.05 11.15 44.40
C ILE A 554 0.16 12.61 44.85
N ALA A 555 1.17 13.30 44.31
CA ALA A 555 1.38 14.73 44.55
C ALA A 555 0.95 15.51 43.32
N ALA A 556 0.16 16.55 43.51
CA ALA A 556 -0.23 17.49 42.47
C ALA A 556 0.29 18.88 42.82
N PHE A 557 0.89 19.59 41.87
CA PHE A 557 1.32 20.97 42.05
C PHE A 557 1.26 21.73 40.74
N VAL A 558 1.24 23.06 40.82
CA VAL A 558 1.32 23.94 39.64
C VAL A 558 2.75 24.42 39.50
N ALA A 559 3.28 24.44 38.28
CA ALA A 559 4.65 24.91 38.03
C ALA A 559 4.88 26.33 38.59
N GLY A 560 5.99 26.51 39.30
CA GLY A 560 6.33 27.78 39.97
C GLY A 560 5.67 28.01 41.33
N SER A 561 4.94 27.03 41.89
CA SER A 561 4.39 27.05 43.24
C SER A 561 5.10 26.05 44.16
N GLU A 562 5.40 26.44 45.41
CA GLU A 562 5.87 25.51 46.45
C GLU A 562 4.77 24.67 47.06
N LYS A 563 3.50 25.05 46.84
CA LYS A 563 2.36 24.35 47.43
C LYS A 563 2.14 23.04 46.70
N VAL A 564 2.40 21.93 47.40
CA VAL A 564 2.04 20.58 46.98
C VAL A 564 0.68 20.23 47.54
N PHE A 565 -0.23 19.84 46.67
CA PHE A 565 -1.49 19.21 47.03
C PHE A 565 -1.27 17.70 47.06
N TRP A 566 -1.48 17.09 48.23
CA TRP A 566 -1.46 15.64 48.36
C TRP A 566 -2.86 15.11 48.13
N VAL A 567 -2.98 14.17 47.20
CA VAL A 567 -4.22 13.48 46.95
C VAL A 567 -4.44 12.48 48.09
N ASN A 568 -5.50 12.68 48.90
CA ASN A 568 -5.78 11.84 50.05
C ASN A 568 -6.69 10.66 49.70
N SER A 569 -6.68 9.64 50.55
CA SER A 569 -7.46 8.40 50.34
C SER A 569 -8.95 8.66 50.50
N GLU A 570 -9.31 9.51 51.46
CA GLU A 570 -10.69 9.85 51.77
C GLU A 570 -11.40 10.56 50.59
N ASP A 571 -10.63 11.21 49.71
CA ASP A 571 -11.13 11.92 48.54
C ASP A 571 -11.37 10.99 47.33
N ILE A 572 -10.83 9.76 47.33
CA ILE A 572 -10.77 8.88 46.15
C ILE A 572 -11.22 7.44 46.41
N PHE A 573 -10.78 6.81 47.51
CA PHE A 573 -11.05 5.40 47.81
C PHE A 573 -11.74 5.22 49.17
N SER A 574 -12.77 4.38 49.21
CA SER A 574 -13.42 3.90 50.44
C SER A 574 -12.64 2.75 51.11
N GLY A 575 -11.29 2.84 51.17
CA GLY A 575 -10.44 1.77 51.72
C GLY A 575 -8.96 2.13 51.86
N HIS A 576 -8.23 1.39 52.71
CA HIS A 576 -6.79 1.55 52.92
C HIS A 576 -6.03 0.62 51.97
N SER A 577 -5.57 1.16 50.84
CA SER A 577 -4.70 0.44 49.93
C SER A 577 -3.33 1.12 49.88
N GLU A 578 -2.28 0.31 49.99
CA GLU A 578 -0.90 0.77 49.90
C GLU A 578 -0.43 0.65 48.44
N ASN A 579 0.21 1.71 47.93
CA ASN A 579 0.77 1.86 46.57
C ASN A 579 -0.23 2.27 45.47
N TRP A 580 -0.36 3.58 45.27
CA TRP A 580 -1.16 4.17 44.20
C TRP A 580 -0.29 4.61 43.04
N TYR A 581 -0.85 4.46 41.84
CA TYR A 581 -0.23 4.94 40.61
C TYR A 581 -1.24 5.72 39.79
N ALA A 582 -0.87 6.96 39.47
CA ALA A 582 -1.58 7.85 38.56
C ALA A 582 -1.12 7.59 37.12
N THR A 583 -2.08 7.48 36.20
CA THR A 583 -1.84 7.40 34.75
C THR A 583 -2.69 8.45 34.04
N LYS A 584 -2.09 9.23 33.15
CA LYS A 584 -2.82 10.24 32.36
C LYS A 584 -3.86 9.56 31.46
N ILE A 585 -5.07 10.12 31.45
CA ILE A 585 -6.16 9.65 30.58
C ILE A 585 -6.44 10.68 29.49
N SER A 586 -6.78 11.91 29.89
CA SER A 586 -7.19 12.99 28.99
C SER A 586 -6.52 14.30 29.38
N GLN A 587 -6.97 15.43 28.83
CA GLN A 587 -6.44 16.74 29.18
C GLN A 587 -6.59 17.02 30.68
N ASN A 588 -7.75 16.74 31.29
CA ASN A 588 -8.04 17.11 32.68
C ASN A 588 -8.39 15.91 33.58
N GLN A 589 -8.13 14.67 33.13
CA GLN A 589 -8.48 13.45 33.87
C GLN A 589 -7.31 12.47 33.93
N PHE A 590 -7.25 11.72 35.02
CA PHE A 590 -6.26 10.68 35.25
C PHE A 590 -6.88 9.49 35.99
N ALA A 591 -6.32 8.30 35.78
CA ALA A 591 -6.69 7.08 36.50
C ALA A 591 -5.78 6.94 37.70
N VAL A 592 -6.35 6.64 38.86
CA VAL A 592 -5.61 6.19 40.04
C VAL A 592 -5.84 4.70 40.19
N THR A 593 -4.79 3.92 40.02
CA THR A 593 -4.81 2.46 40.22
C THR A 593 -4.14 2.12 41.54
N SER A 594 -4.78 1.27 42.33
CA SER A 594 -4.24 0.76 43.57
C SER A 594 -4.52 -0.73 43.72
N GLY A 595 -3.59 -1.57 43.27
CA GLY A 595 -3.72 -3.02 43.32
C GLY A 595 -5.00 -3.51 42.64
N THR A 596 -6.06 -3.71 43.41
CA THR A 596 -7.35 -4.25 42.97
C THR A 596 -8.43 -3.19 42.70
N GLN A 597 -8.18 -1.91 42.98
CA GLN A 597 -9.14 -0.82 42.74
C GLN A 597 -8.59 0.18 41.74
N SER A 598 -9.48 0.77 40.93
CA SER A 598 -9.12 1.85 40.01
C SER A 598 -10.18 2.94 40.04
N VAL A 599 -9.78 4.20 40.06
CA VAL A 599 -10.71 5.34 40.09
C VAL A 599 -10.34 6.32 39.00
N VAL A 600 -11.33 6.80 38.25
CA VAL A 600 -11.15 7.92 37.31
C VAL A 600 -11.38 9.22 38.05
N VAL A 601 -10.43 10.13 37.90
CA VAL A 601 -10.36 11.36 38.67
C VAL A 601 -10.25 12.55 37.73
N SER A 602 -11.06 13.59 37.97
CA SER A 602 -10.98 14.87 37.29
C SER A 602 -10.21 15.88 38.13
N THR A 603 -9.40 16.70 37.48
CA THR A 603 -8.74 17.85 38.09
C THR A 603 -9.33 19.15 37.59
N THR A 604 -9.58 20.08 38.51
CA THR A 604 -9.82 21.48 38.17
C THR A 604 -8.83 22.37 38.91
N VAL A 605 -8.30 23.36 38.21
CA VAL A 605 -7.38 24.35 38.76
C VAL A 605 -8.15 25.64 38.95
N SER A 606 -8.17 26.17 40.17
CA SER A 606 -8.79 27.47 40.45
C SER A 606 -7.91 28.62 39.98
N GLU A 607 -8.48 29.82 39.84
CA GLU A 607 -7.72 31.05 39.57
C GLU A 607 -6.62 31.32 40.63
N SER A 608 -6.82 30.84 41.86
CA SER A 608 -5.84 30.89 42.95
C SER A 608 -4.74 29.81 42.87
N ARG A 609 -4.64 29.08 41.74
CA ARG A 609 -3.71 27.96 41.50
C ARG A 609 -3.83 26.81 42.50
N ILE A 610 -5.03 26.63 43.06
CA ILE A 610 -5.33 25.48 43.92
C ILE A 610 -5.89 24.38 43.03
N ILE A 611 -5.31 23.19 43.15
CA ILE A 611 -5.78 22.00 42.45
C ILE A 611 -6.86 21.37 43.32
N SER A 612 -8.05 21.17 42.75
CA SER A 612 -9.07 20.32 43.35
C SER A 612 -9.30 19.08 42.51
N VAL A 613 -9.56 17.99 43.20
CA VAL A 613 -9.56 16.64 42.66
C VAL A 613 -10.93 16.04 42.97
N LYS A 614 -11.63 15.52 41.95
CA LYS A 614 -12.96 14.93 42.09
C LYS A 614 -12.99 13.54 41.48
N ALA A 615 -13.36 12.54 42.28
CA ALA A 615 -13.63 11.19 41.77
C ALA A 615 -14.89 11.22 40.88
N ILE A 616 -14.75 10.70 39.66
CA ILE A 616 -15.83 10.59 38.67
C ILE A 616 -16.48 9.21 38.75
N HIS A 617 -15.66 8.17 38.75
CA HIS A 617 -16.15 6.80 38.73
C HIS A 617 -15.17 5.86 39.45
N ASN A 618 -15.70 4.92 40.23
CA ASN A 618 -14.94 3.89 40.92
C ASN A 618 -15.19 2.53 40.29
N PHE A 619 -14.12 1.93 39.78
CA PHE A 619 -14.13 0.61 39.18
C PHE A 619 -14.08 -0.46 40.28
N GLU A 620 -15.13 -1.28 40.39
CA GLU A 620 -15.22 -2.34 41.40
C GLU A 620 -14.15 -3.45 41.23
N ILE A 621 -13.87 -4.09 42.37
CA ILE A 621 -12.82 -5.09 42.60
C ILE A 621 -13.06 -6.35 41.75
N ILE A 622 -12.13 -6.68 40.87
CA ILE A 622 -12.02 -8.03 40.29
C ILE A 622 -10.53 -8.44 40.36
N SER A 623 -10.33 -9.69 40.81
CA SER A 623 -9.12 -10.52 41.03
C SER A 623 -7.70 -9.89 41.15
N ARG A 624 -6.84 -10.50 41.99
CA ARG A 624 -5.43 -10.11 42.21
C ARG A 624 -4.50 -10.19 40.98
N TYR A 625 -5.00 -10.70 39.85
CA TYR A 625 -4.21 -10.94 38.63
C TYR A 625 -4.62 -10.01 37.47
N ASP A 626 -5.50 -9.03 37.71
CA ASP A 626 -6.04 -8.16 36.67
C ASP A 626 -5.11 -6.97 36.35
N LYS A 627 -4.52 -7.00 35.16
CA LYS A 627 -3.90 -5.81 34.55
C LYS A 627 -5.00 -4.92 33.98
N SER A 628 -5.21 -3.75 34.58
CA SER A 628 -6.14 -2.74 34.07
C SER A 628 -5.42 -1.78 33.13
N PHE A 629 -5.82 -1.75 31.87
CA PHE A 629 -5.33 -0.76 30.91
C PHE A 629 -6.37 0.32 30.71
N PHE A 630 -5.93 1.58 30.73
CA PHE A 630 -6.75 2.75 30.49
C PHE A 630 -6.37 3.36 29.15
N SER A 631 -7.38 3.64 28.34
CA SER A 631 -7.23 4.51 27.18
C SER A 631 -8.43 5.43 27.14
N ALA A 632 -8.17 6.68 26.76
CA ALA A 632 -9.20 7.63 26.41
C ALA A 632 -8.92 8.29 25.08
N THR A 633 -10.00 8.80 24.51
CA THR A 633 -10.01 9.54 23.26
C THR A 633 -10.89 10.76 23.46
N GLU A 634 -10.44 11.89 22.93
CA GLU A 634 -11.27 13.08 22.77
C GLU A 634 -12.12 12.83 21.52
N GLY A 635 -13.33 12.30 21.68
CA GLY A 635 -14.20 11.97 20.54
C GLY A 635 -14.65 13.20 19.73
N ASP A 636 -15.38 13.00 18.63
CA ASP A 636 -15.84 14.09 17.74
C ASP A 636 -16.69 15.17 18.46
N LYS A 637 -17.32 14.83 19.59
CA LYS A 637 -18.12 15.74 20.43
C LYS A 637 -17.43 16.11 21.74
N SER A 638 -16.09 16.03 21.80
CA SER A 638 -15.23 16.41 22.95
C SER A 638 -15.53 15.77 24.30
N LEU A 639 -16.32 14.69 24.35
CA LEU A 639 -16.53 13.90 25.56
C LEU A 639 -15.51 12.75 25.60
N PRO A 640 -14.60 12.72 26.60
CA PRO A 640 -13.69 11.60 26.73
C PRO A 640 -14.45 10.32 27.10
N PHE A 641 -14.07 9.19 26.52
CA PHE A 641 -14.46 7.88 27.05
C PHE A 641 -13.26 7.25 27.75
N VAL A 642 -13.51 6.57 28.86
CA VAL A 642 -12.49 5.79 29.56
C VAL A 642 -12.83 4.32 29.40
N ALA A 643 -11.93 3.59 28.76
CA ALA A 643 -12.02 2.14 28.68
C ALA A 643 -11.07 1.50 29.69
N ARG A 644 -11.59 0.58 30.51
CA ARG A 644 -10.83 -0.32 31.38
C ARG A 644 -10.94 -1.73 30.85
N LEU A 645 -9.81 -2.34 30.51
CA LEU A 645 -9.77 -3.76 30.19
C LEU A 645 -9.39 -4.57 31.43
N HIS A 646 -10.12 -5.65 31.73
CA HIS A 646 -9.75 -6.61 32.79
C HIS A 646 -10.04 -8.05 32.34
N TYR A 647 -9.47 -9.05 33.02
CA TYR A 647 -9.63 -10.45 32.67
C TYR A 647 -10.76 -11.09 33.48
N GLY A 648 -11.57 -11.92 32.82
CA GLY A 648 -12.51 -12.78 33.51
C GLY A 648 -11.81 -13.92 34.25
N ASN A 649 -12.54 -14.62 35.12
CA ASN A 649 -12.10 -15.80 35.88
C ASN A 649 -11.15 -16.70 35.04
N PRO A 650 -9.97 -17.12 35.53
CA PRO A 650 -8.95 -17.84 34.75
C PRO A 650 -9.43 -19.10 34.00
N LYS A 651 -10.59 -19.67 34.37
CA LYS A 651 -11.24 -20.78 33.66
C LYS A 651 -11.97 -20.34 32.37
N GLU A 652 -12.48 -19.11 32.32
CA GLU A 652 -12.97 -18.45 31.12
C GLU A 652 -11.90 -17.47 30.63
N LYS A 653 -10.99 -17.91 29.76
CA LYS A 653 -10.02 -17.05 29.07
C LYS A 653 -10.74 -16.05 28.17
N GLY A 654 -11.31 -14.99 28.73
CA GLY A 654 -12.02 -13.92 28.04
C GLY A 654 -11.78 -12.60 28.76
N ALA A 655 -11.44 -11.56 28.00
CA ALA A 655 -11.26 -10.22 28.54
C ALA A 655 -12.59 -9.44 28.47
N ILE A 656 -12.85 -8.65 29.50
CA ILE A 656 -14.03 -7.79 29.61
C ILE A 656 -13.54 -6.35 29.53
N LEU A 657 -14.11 -5.59 28.61
CA LEU A 657 -13.89 -4.16 28.48
C LEU A 657 -15.06 -3.43 29.14
N GLU A 658 -14.74 -2.61 30.12
CA GLU A 658 -15.67 -1.70 30.76
C GLU A 658 -15.45 -0.29 30.19
N LEU A 659 -16.51 0.32 29.66
CA LEU A 659 -16.45 1.61 28.98
C LEU A 659 -17.37 2.61 29.69
N ILE A 660 -16.81 3.78 30.00
CA ILE A 660 -17.47 4.83 30.78
C ILE A 660 -17.33 6.18 30.09
N SER A 661 -18.40 6.97 30.13
CA SER A 661 -18.43 8.36 29.70
C SER A 661 -17.75 9.27 30.74
N ALA A 662 -16.91 10.21 30.30
CA ALA A 662 -16.16 11.12 31.16
C ALA A 662 -17.01 12.00 32.10
N ASN A 663 -18.32 12.11 31.86
CA ASN A 663 -19.22 12.87 32.72
C ASN A 663 -19.64 12.11 33.99
N GLY A 664 -19.35 10.81 34.10
CA GLY A 664 -19.59 10.00 35.30
C GLY A 664 -21.05 9.72 35.66
N ASN A 665 -22.01 10.25 34.89
CA ASN A 665 -23.44 10.09 35.14
C ASN A 665 -24.08 8.91 34.38
N ASP A 666 -23.34 8.26 33.46
CA ASP A 666 -23.85 7.19 32.61
C ASP A 666 -23.43 5.82 33.18
N ASP A 667 -24.32 4.82 33.10
CA ASP A 667 -24.04 3.45 33.51
C ASP A 667 -22.84 2.87 32.73
N ALA A 668 -21.95 2.14 33.42
CA ALA A 668 -20.81 1.48 32.80
C ALA A 668 -21.28 0.42 31.79
N SER A 669 -20.78 0.52 30.55
CA SER A 669 -21.10 -0.46 29.51
C SER A 669 -20.04 -1.56 29.47
N PHE A 670 -20.47 -2.82 29.61
CA PHE A 670 -19.58 -3.99 29.63
C PHE A 670 -19.57 -4.70 28.27
N TRP A 671 -18.39 -4.93 27.73
CA TRP A 671 -18.18 -5.57 26.43
C TRP A 671 -17.31 -6.81 26.59
N LYS A 672 -17.83 -7.98 26.18
CA LYS A 672 -17.04 -9.23 26.21
C LYS A 672 -16.22 -9.36 24.91
N ILE A 673 -14.93 -9.62 25.04
CA ILE A 673 -14.02 -9.89 23.92
C ILE A 673 -13.99 -11.41 23.64
N ALA A 674 -14.24 -11.81 22.39
CA ALA A 674 -14.22 -13.22 21.99
C ALA A 674 -12.82 -13.69 21.50
N ASN A 675 -12.55 -15.01 21.59
CA ASN A 675 -11.36 -15.68 21.04
C ASN A 675 -9.98 -15.24 21.60
N PHE A 676 -9.88 -15.10 22.92
CA PHE A 676 -8.62 -14.71 23.59
C PHE A 676 -7.58 -15.84 23.72
N SER A 677 -8.01 -17.10 23.66
CA SER A 677 -7.31 -18.25 24.28
C SER A 677 -5.97 -18.71 23.67
N LYS A 678 -5.44 -18.05 22.62
CA LYS A 678 -4.22 -18.48 21.90
C LYS A 678 -3.09 -17.44 21.79
N ARG A 679 -3.28 -16.18 22.22
CA ARG A 679 -2.43 -15.03 21.83
C ARG A 679 -1.58 -14.41 22.95
N GLY A 680 -1.56 -15.01 24.15
CA GLY A 680 -0.86 -14.44 25.32
C GLY A 680 -1.61 -13.27 25.96
N ASP A 681 -0.95 -12.54 26.87
CA ASP A 681 -1.50 -11.36 27.54
C ASP A 681 -1.47 -10.12 26.62
N ILE A 682 -2.33 -9.14 26.90
CA ILE A 682 -2.29 -7.81 26.25
C ILE A 682 -1.21 -6.94 26.90
N ILE A 683 -0.37 -6.31 26.07
CA ILE A 683 0.66 -5.34 26.46
C ILE A 683 0.05 -3.94 26.58
N SER A 684 -0.78 -3.54 25.60
CA SER A 684 -1.36 -2.20 25.54
C SER A 684 -2.66 -2.16 24.76
N ILE A 685 -3.48 -1.14 25.07
CA ILE A 685 -4.74 -0.87 24.37
C ILE A 685 -4.79 0.59 23.94
N HIS A 686 -5.40 0.84 22.78
CA HIS A 686 -5.67 2.19 22.27
C HIS A 686 -7.12 2.29 21.80
N LEU A 687 -7.83 3.29 22.29
CA LEU A 687 -9.26 3.49 22.08
C LEU A 687 -9.52 4.54 21.00
N ASP A 688 -10.51 4.29 20.15
CA ASP A 688 -11.11 5.27 19.25
C ASP A 688 -12.64 5.17 19.34
N THR A 689 -13.33 6.29 19.55
CA THR A 689 -14.79 6.33 19.75
C THR A 689 -15.43 7.25 18.73
N ILE A 690 -16.39 6.74 17.96
CA ILE A 690 -17.16 7.49 16.96
C ILE A 690 -18.61 7.52 17.39
N TYR A 691 -19.23 8.69 17.44
CA TYR A 691 -20.68 8.77 17.55
C TYR A 691 -21.31 8.50 16.18
N LYS A 692 -22.10 7.44 16.06
CA LYS A 692 -22.88 7.15 14.87
C LYS A 692 -24.33 7.02 15.30
N ASP A 693 -25.21 7.84 14.72
CA ASP A 693 -26.65 7.84 15.03
C ASP A 693 -26.92 8.02 16.54
N ASP A 694 -26.14 8.89 17.20
CA ASP A 694 -26.11 9.16 18.65
C ASP A 694 -25.71 7.98 19.57
N GLU A 695 -25.28 6.84 19.02
CA GLU A 695 -24.63 5.77 19.79
C GLU A 695 -23.10 5.83 19.66
N PRO A 696 -22.33 5.64 20.76
CA PRO A 696 -20.88 5.55 20.70
C PRO A 696 -20.46 4.19 20.11
N THR A 697 -19.98 4.21 18.88
CA THR A 697 -19.31 3.07 18.25
C THR A 697 -17.83 3.04 18.63
N LEU A 698 -17.42 1.92 19.23
CA LEU A 698 -16.08 1.71 19.74
C LEU A 698 -15.16 1.06 18.70
N ARG A 699 -13.88 1.44 18.69
CA ARG A 699 -12.79 0.66 18.11
C ARG A 699 -11.70 0.53 19.15
N LEU A 700 -11.23 -0.71 19.35
CA LEU A 700 -10.17 -1.00 20.29
C LEU A 700 -9.00 -1.63 19.54
N PHE A 701 -7.87 -0.95 19.52
CA PHE A 701 -6.61 -1.51 19.02
C PHE A 701 -5.86 -2.15 20.18
N THR A 702 -5.45 -3.40 20.00
CA THR A 702 -4.82 -4.23 21.04
C THR A 702 -3.51 -4.79 20.53
N ILE A 703 -2.50 -4.77 21.39
CA ILE A 703 -1.17 -5.35 21.14
C ILE A 703 -0.97 -6.49 22.14
N PHE A 704 -0.64 -7.67 21.64
CA PHE A 704 -0.42 -8.89 22.43
C PHE A 704 1.07 -9.16 22.67
N GLU A 705 1.38 -9.91 23.73
CA GLU A 705 2.74 -10.33 24.08
C GLU A 705 3.39 -11.20 22.99
N ASP A 706 2.58 -11.94 22.24
CA ASP A 706 3.05 -12.76 21.14
C ASP A 706 3.47 -11.94 19.88
N GLY A 707 3.26 -10.62 19.90
CA GLY A 707 3.52 -9.68 18.79
C GLY A 707 2.35 -9.53 17.82
N THR A 708 1.19 -10.13 18.10
CA THR A 708 -0.03 -9.96 17.31
C THR A 708 -0.65 -8.59 17.60
N VAL A 709 -1.13 -7.92 16.56
CA VAL A 709 -1.94 -6.70 16.68
C VAL A 709 -3.35 -6.97 16.16
N SER A 710 -4.35 -6.42 16.84
CA SER A 710 -5.75 -6.64 16.45
C SER A 710 -6.60 -5.40 16.68
N LEU A 711 -7.45 -5.10 15.72
CA LEU A 711 -8.49 -4.09 15.86
C LEU A 711 -9.84 -4.77 16.11
N LEU A 712 -10.46 -4.46 17.24
CA LEU A 712 -11.75 -4.97 17.65
C LEU A 712 -12.85 -3.93 17.43
N GLN A 713 -14.00 -4.38 16.94
CA GLN A 713 -15.18 -3.54 16.68
C GLN A 713 -16.45 -4.24 17.22
N PRO A 714 -17.50 -3.50 17.61
CA PRO A 714 -18.80 -4.08 17.94
C PRO A 714 -19.34 -5.01 16.85
N SER A 715 -19.80 -6.19 17.24
CA SER A 715 -20.36 -7.18 16.32
C SER A 715 -21.67 -6.68 15.70
N LYS A 716 -21.78 -6.77 14.37
CA LYS A 716 -23.03 -6.43 13.64
C LYS A 716 -24.18 -7.42 13.91
N ASN A 717 -23.87 -8.61 14.44
CA ASN A 717 -24.83 -9.69 14.64
C ASN A 717 -25.38 -9.79 16.08
N SER A 718 -25.20 -8.76 16.92
CA SER A 718 -25.74 -8.78 18.27
C SER A 718 -27.26 -8.57 18.25
N LYS A 719 -28.01 -9.66 18.07
CA LYS A 719 -29.48 -9.68 18.16
C LYS A 719 -30.00 -9.77 19.60
N ASN A 720 -29.14 -9.92 20.61
CA ASN A 720 -29.53 -10.27 21.99
C ASN A 720 -28.92 -9.36 23.08
N GLY A 721 -28.76 -8.06 22.83
CA GLY A 721 -28.38 -7.09 23.89
C GLY A 721 -27.06 -7.38 24.62
N LYS A 722 -26.22 -8.28 24.09
CA LYS A 722 -24.89 -8.57 24.63
C LYS A 722 -23.87 -7.83 23.80
N ASN A 723 -23.33 -6.77 24.40
CA ASN A 723 -22.21 -6.00 23.89
C ASN A 723 -20.99 -6.93 23.70
N LYS A 724 -20.75 -7.34 22.45
CA LYS A 724 -19.68 -8.27 22.09
C LYS A 724 -18.74 -7.60 21.09
N LEU A 725 -17.45 -7.61 21.42
CA LEU A 725 -16.38 -7.14 20.54
C LEU A 725 -15.79 -8.32 19.77
N GLU A 726 -15.70 -8.16 18.46
CA GLU A 726 -15.12 -9.14 17.54
C GLU A 726 -13.94 -8.51 16.79
N SER A 727 -12.93 -9.32 16.48
CA SER A 727 -11.79 -8.86 15.69
C SER A 727 -12.26 -8.57 14.26
N LYS A 728 -12.04 -7.33 13.84
CA LYS A 728 -12.27 -6.91 12.46
C LYS A 728 -11.17 -7.42 11.56
N TRP A 729 -9.93 -7.27 12.02
CA TRP A 729 -8.72 -7.80 11.40
C TRP A 729 -7.68 -8.08 12.48
N THR A 730 -6.76 -8.99 12.17
CA THR A 730 -5.63 -9.38 13.00
C THR A 730 -4.41 -9.43 12.09
N ASN A 731 -3.34 -8.73 12.47
CA ASN A 731 -2.04 -8.81 11.80
C ASN A 731 -1.00 -9.36 12.78
N ASP A 732 -0.03 -10.11 12.26
CA ASP A 732 1.00 -10.76 13.07
C ASP A 732 2.35 -10.07 12.86
N GLU A 733 2.61 -9.02 13.66
CA GLU A 733 3.82 -8.19 13.52
C GLU A 733 5.07 -8.86 14.11
N SER A 734 4.92 -10.03 14.75
CA SER A 734 6.06 -10.83 15.22
C SER A 734 6.98 -11.29 14.07
N LEU A 735 6.44 -11.42 12.85
CA LEU A 735 7.18 -11.76 11.64
C LEU A 735 8.17 -10.67 11.19
N ALA A 736 8.08 -9.44 11.72
CA ALA A 736 9.11 -8.43 11.50
C ALA A 736 10.42 -8.75 12.27
N HIS A 737 10.36 -9.60 13.29
CA HIS A 737 11.47 -9.91 14.20
C HIS A 737 11.87 -11.39 14.11
N ILE A 738 12.10 -11.89 12.89
CA ILE A 738 12.56 -13.26 12.65
C ILE A 738 14.03 -13.39 13.05
N VAL A 739 14.33 -14.39 13.87
CA VAL A 739 15.69 -14.73 14.32
C VAL A 739 16.27 -15.88 13.50
N ASP A 740 15.45 -16.90 13.24
CA ASP A 740 15.87 -18.10 12.52
C ASP A 740 14.75 -18.64 11.64
N ALA A 741 15.13 -19.33 10.56
CA ALA A 741 14.23 -19.83 9.54
C ALA A 741 14.73 -21.16 8.97
N ILE A 742 13.86 -22.18 8.96
CA ILE A 742 14.19 -23.52 8.45
C ILE A 742 13.13 -23.97 7.45
N PHE A 743 13.58 -24.52 6.32
CA PHE A 743 12.70 -25.20 5.37
C PHE A 743 12.60 -26.69 5.72
N VAL A 744 11.39 -27.15 5.97
CA VAL A 744 11.05 -28.55 6.23
C VAL A 744 10.31 -29.11 5.02
N ASN A 745 10.73 -30.28 4.56
CA ASN A 745 10.03 -30.97 3.47
C ASN A 745 8.67 -31.47 3.97
N LEU A 746 7.64 -31.29 3.15
CA LEU A 746 6.34 -31.88 3.41
C LEU A 746 6.41 -33.40 3.18
N PRO A 747 5.53 -34.19 3.83
CA PRO A 747 5.43 -35.61 3.52
C PRO A 747 4.99 -35.78 2.07
N ASP A 748 5.54 -36.77 1.37
CA ASP A 748 5.09 -37.08 0.02
C ASP A 748 3.60 -37.44 0.04
N GLU A 749 2.88 -37.03 -0.99
CA GLU A 749 1.58 -37.65 -1.26
C GLU A 749 1.89 -39.13 -1.51
N HIS A 750 1.30 -40.02 -0.71
CA HIS A 750 1.46 -41.45 -0.91
C HIS A 750 0.87 -41.81 -2.28
N LEU A 751 1.70 -41.74 -3.32
CA LEU A 751 1.37 -42.33 -4.61
C LEU A 751 1.05 -43.80 -4.33
N LEU A 752 -0.02 -44.31 -4.91
CA LEU A 752 -0.39 -45.73 -4.75
C LEU A 752 0.76 -46.68 -5.09
N SER A 753 1.68 -46.23 -5.96
CA SER A 753 2.93 -46.92 -6.25
C SER A 753 3.88 -47.01 -5.05
N LEU A 754 3.99 -45.96 -4.22
CA LEU A 754 4.82 -45.89 -3.00
C LEU A 754 4.21 -46.63 -1.82
N ALA A 755 2.88 -46.59 -1.65
CA ALA A 755 2.18 -47.34 -0.60
C ALA A 755 2.26 -48.87 -0.80
N ASN A 756 2.44 -49.30 -2.04
CA ASN A 756 2.58 -50.69 -2.44
C ASN A 756 3.97 -51.02 -3.04
N ASP A 757 4.95 -50.12 -2.91
CA ASP A 757 6.31 -50.34 -3.43
C ASP A 757 7.10 -51.25 -2.50
N GLU A 758 7.92 -52.12 -3.08
CA GLU A 758 8.81 -53.03 -2.33
C GLU A 758 9.98 -52.27 -1.66
N LEU A 759 10.23 -51.01 -2.05
CA LEU A 759 11.38 -50.21 -1.61
C LEU A 759 11.33 -49.69 -0.17
N HIS A 760 10.15 -49.66 0.48
CA HIS A 760 10.01 -49.27 1.89
C HIS A 760 9.78 -50.47 2.83
N GLU A 761 9.69 -51.69 2.31
CA GLU A 761 9.66 -52.91 3.10
C GLU A 761 11.09 -53.17 3.63
N SER A 762 11.22 -53.65 4.88
CA SER A 762 12.54 -53.92 5.43
C SER A 762 13.22 -54.99 4.56
N VAL A 763 14.53 -54.85 4.28
CA VAL A 763 15.27 -55.79 3.41
C VAL A 763 15.07 -57.25 3.87
N ALA A 764 14.97 -57.47 5.18
CA ALA A 764 14.73 -58.76 5.80
C ALA A 764 13.35 -59.38 5.50
N ASP A 765 12.32 -58.58 5.23
CA ASP A 765 10.98 -59.06 4.90
C ASP A 765 10.80 -59.28 3.41
N SER A 766 11.45 -58.47 2.57
CA SER A 766 11.50 -58.73 1.13
C SER A 766 12.28 -60.00 0.82
N GLU A 767 13.40 -60.26 1.49
CA GLU A 767 14.23 -61.48 1.30
C GLU A 767 13.48 -62.80 1.59
N LYS A 768 12.39 -62.77 2.37
CA LYS A 768 11.57 -63.96 2.67
C LYS A 768 10.59 -64.34 1.55
N LEU A 769 10.39 -63.47 0.55
CA LEU A 769 9.41 -63.68 -0.51
C LEU A 769 10.04 -64.32 -1.75
N ASP A 770 9.41 -65.42 -2.19
CA ASP A 770 9.73 -66.10 -3.45
C ASP A 770 9.52 -65.19 -4.68
N ILE A 771 10.27 -65.44 -5.75
CA ILE A 771 10.29 -64.63 -6.98
C ILE A 771 8.88 -64.50 -7.58
N LEU A 772 8.10 -65.58 -7.54
CA LEU A 772 6.73 -65.60 -8.04
C LEU A 772 5.79 -64.76 -7.17
N ALA A 773 5.97 -64.80 -5.85
CA ALA A 773 5.17 -64.01 -4.90
C ALA A 773 5.42 -62.50 -5.09
N ARG A 774 6.68 -62.09 -5.31
CA ARG A 774 7.05 -60.71 -5.65
C ARG A 774 6.38 -60.26 -6.95
N TYR A 775 6.42 -61.11 -7.99
CA TYR A 775 5.79 -60.81 -9.27
C TYR A 775 4.27 -60.62 -9.15
N ILE A 776 3.59 -61.49 -8.38
CA ILE A 776 2.14 -61.39 -8.15
C ILE A 776 1.80 -60.13 -7.32
N LYS A 777 2.59 -59.81 -6.29
CA LYS A 777 2.42 -58.60 -5.47
C LYS A 777 2.55 -57.33 -6.33
N ARG A 778 3.55 -57.27 -7.21
CA ARG A 778 3.72 -56.19 -8.20
C ARG A 778 2.55 -56.09 -9.18
N TRP A 779 2.02 -57.22 -9.65
CA TRP A 779 0.85 -57.21 -10.53
C TRP A 779 -0.40 -56.67 -9.83
N LYS A 780 -0.60 -57.05 -8.56
CA LYS A 780 -1.70 -56.54 -7.75
C LYS A 780 -1.62 -55.03 -7.56
N SER A 781 -0.42 -54.48 -7.26
CA SER A 781 -0.24 -53.03 -7.10
C SER A 781 -0.51 -52.25 -8.39
N HIS A 782 -0.12 -52.79 -9.55
CA HIS A 782 -0.44 -52.17 -10.86
C HIS A 782 -1.94 -52.19 -11.16
N ILE A 783 -2.65 -53.27 -10.82
CA ILE A 783 -4.10 -53.36 -11.00
C ILE A 783 -4.82 -52.34 -10.12
N GLU A 784 -4.42 -52.21 -8.84
CA GLU A 784 -4.98 -51.23 -7.92
C GLU A 784 -4.71 -49.79 -8.40
N ALA A 785 -3.49 -49.50 -8.87
CA ALA A 785 -3.13 -48.22 -9.46
C ALA A 785 -3.97 -47.90 -10.71
N PHE A 786 -4.22 -48.90 -11.57
CA PHE A 786 -5.06 -48.75 -12.76
C PHE A 786 -6.52 -48.48 -12.40
N GLN A 787 -7.08 -49.20 -11.43
CA GLN A 787 -8.45 -48.97 -10.95
C GLN A 787 -8.63 -47.55 -10.40
N SER A 788 -7.66 -47.08 -9.61
CA SER A 788 -7.67 -45.69 -9.11
C SER A 788 -7.55 -44.68 -10.26
N PHE A 789 -6.62 -44.89 -11.22
CA PHE A 789 -6.50 -44.04 -12.40
C PHE A 789 -7.83 -43.94 -13.17
N VAL A 790 -8.49 -45.08 -13.41
CA VAL A 790 -9.78 -45.12 -14.10
C VAL A 790 -10.86 -44.36 -13.35
N SER A 791 -10.88 -44.45 -12.01
CA SER A 791 -11.83 -43.69 -11.18
C SER A 791 -11.63 -42.18 -11.24
N THR A 792 -10.42 -41.69 -11.58
CA THR A 792 -10.12 -40.24 -11.71
C THR A 792 -10.35 -39.66 -13.11
N LEU A 793 -10.62 -40.49 -14.13
CA LEU A 793 -10.87 -40.03 -15.51
C LEU A 793 -12.07 -39.07 -15.63
N PRO A 794 -13.23 -39.29 -14.97
CA PRO A 794 -14.39 -38.41 -15.10
C PRO A 794 -14.11 -36.95 -14.68
N ASP A 795 -13.31 -36.75 -13.64
CA ASP A 795 -12.97 -35.43 -13.12
C ASP A 795 -11.97 -34.68 -14.03
N ARG A 796 -11.09 -35.42 -14.72
CA ARG A 796 -10.12 -34.83 -15.67
C ARG A 796 -10.73 -34.34 -16.97
N PHE A 797 -11.86 -34.91 -17.39
CA PHE A 797 -12.59 -34.47 -18.58
C PHE A 797 -13.63 -33.38 -18.30
N THR A 798 -13.93 -33.10 -17.03
CA THR A 798 -14.92 -32.09 -16.61
C THR A 798 -14.32 -30.89 -15.87
N ALA A 799 -13.01 -30.91 -15.57
CA ALA A 799 -12.32 -29.82 -14.88
C ALA A 799 -12.33 -28.53 -15.71
N LYS A 800 -13.23 -27.60 -15.36
CA LYS A 800 -13.10 -26.18 -15.70
C LYS A 800 -11.83 -25.62 -15.06
N PRO A 801 -11.06 -24.75 -15.74
CA PRO A 801 -9.95 -24.05 -15.12
C PRO A 801 -10.53 -22.92 -14.27
N ALA A 802 -10.70 -23.14 -12.97
CA ALA A 802 -10.93 -22.08 -12.00
C ALA A 802 -10.61 -22.58 -10.59
N VAL A 803 -9.37 -22.40 -10.15
CA VAL A 803 -9.13 -22.10 -8.74
C VAL A 803 -9.58 -20.65 -8.55
N SER A 804 -10.84 -20.46 -8.19
CA SER A 804 -11.28 -19.20 -7.62
C SER A 804 -10.65 -19.09 -6.24
N ILE A 805 -9.75 -18.13 -6.06
CA ILE A 805 -9.33 -17.71 -4.72
C ILE A 805 -10.52 -16.98 -4.10
N SER A 806 -11.45 -17.74 -3.54
CA SER A 806 -12.49 -17.21 -2.66
C SER A 806 -11.87 -17.08 -1.26
N ASN A 807 -11.79 -15.84 -0.79
CA ASN A 807 -11.10 -15.47 0.45
C ASN A 807 -11.82 -15.92 1.75
N ASN A 808 -12.70 -16.92 1.73
CA ASN A 808 -13.51 -17.25 2.90
C ASN A 808 -13.92 -18.72 3.08
N THR A 809 -13.23 -19.66 2.43
CA THR A 809 -13.34 -21.07 2.85
C THR A 809 -11.94 -21.62 3.09
N VAL A 810 -11.65 -21.94 4.36
CA VAL A 810 -10.52 -22.79 4.73
C VAL A 810 -10.84 -24.19 4.18
N SER A 811 -10.63 -24.39 2.88
CA SER A 811 -10.47 -25.74 2.37
C SER A 811 -9.17 -26.24 2.99
N VAL A 812 -9.27 -27.33 3.75
CA VAL A 812 -8.11 -28.03 4.30
C VAL A 812 -7.37 -28.59 3.09
N VAL A 813 -6.44 -27.81 2.54
CA VAL A 813 -5.58 -28.27 1.46
C VAL A 813 -4.65 -29.31 2.06
N PRO A 814 -4.61 -30.54 1.52
CA PRO A 814 -3.73 -31.56 2.06
C PRO A 814 -2.26 -31.11 1.92
N LEU A 815 -1.51 -31.23 3.03
CA LEU A 815 -0.12 -30.80 3.17
C LEU A 815 0.80 -31.91 2.67
N HIS A 816 0.99 -31.98 1.36
CA HIS A 816 1.88 -32.93 0.70
C HIS A 816 2.95 -32.22 -0.13
N ALA A 817 4.11 -32.85 -0.29
CA ALA A 817 5.14 -32.39 -1.20
C ALA A 817 4.63 -32.41 -2.65
N ASP A 818 5.08 -31.44 -3.44
CA ASP A 818 4.91 -31.45 -4.88
C ASP A 818 5.94 -32.39 -5.53
N ARG A 819 5.70 -32.77 -6.78
CA ARG A 819 6.60 -33.68 -7.53
C ARG A 819 8.05 -33.19 -7.65
N LEU A 820 8.26 -31.88 -7.56
CA LEU A 820 9.58 -31.25 -7.73
C LEU A 820 10.19 -30.81 -6.38
N GLY A 821 9.46 -30.97 -5.26
CA GLY A 821 9.92 -30.60 -3.92
C GLY A 821 10.05 -29.09 -3.66
N PHE A 822 9.38 -28.23 -4.44
CA PHE A 822 9.34 -26.78 -4.22
C PHE A 822 8.35 -26.35 -3.13
N ARG A 823 7.30 -27.15 -2.88
CA ARG A 823 6.32 -26.93 -1.83
C ARG A 823 6.88 -27.47 -0.51
N LYS A 824 7.27 -26.55 0.36
CA LYS A 824 7.89 -26.82 1.65
C LYS A 824 7.14 -26.10 2.76
N LEU A 825 7.41 -26.54 3.99
CA LEU A 825 6.97 -25.86 5.19
C LEU A 825 8.11 -25.00 5.73
N LEU A 826 7.94 -23.68 5.69
CA LEU A 826 8.87 -22.72 6.27
C LEU A 826 8.52 -22.53 7.75
N ILE A 827 9.42 -22.96 8.63
CA ILE A 827 9.30 -22.75 10.07
C ILE A 827 10.15 -21.53 10.45
N LEU A 828 9.51 -20.51 11.00
CA LEU A 828 10.13 -19.26 11.43
C LEU A 828 10.07 -19.13 12.94
N ALA A 829 11.19 -18.78 13.56
CA ALA A 829 11.29 -18.44 14.97
C ALA A 829 11.46 -16.92 15.14
N THR A 830 10.63 -16.32 15.99
CA THR A 830 10.65 -14.88 16.27
C THR A 830 11.27 -14.57 17.64
N THR A 831 11.72 -13.33 17.83
CA THR A 831 12.24 -12.84 19.13
C THR A 831 11.20 -12.94 20.26
N THR A 832 9.91 -12.89 19.94
CA THR A 832 8.80 -13.02 20.91
C THR A 832 8.58 -14.45 21.42
N GLY A 833 9.36 -15.43 20.93
CA GLY A 833 9.18 -16.84 21.27
C GLY A 833 8.00 -17.49 20.55
N LYS A 834 7.57 -16.91 19.40
CA LYS A 834 6.50 -17.45 18.56
C LYS A 834 7.10 -18.20 17.37
N LEU A 835 6.54 -19.37 17.09
CA LEU A 835 6.86 -20.20 15.95
C LEU A 835 5.74 -20.10 14.92
N HIS A 836 6.12 -19.82 13.67
CA HIS A 836 5.22 -19.80 12.53
C HIS A 836 5.56 -20.91 11.58
N ALA A 837 4.57 -21.67 11.13
CA ALA A 837 4.72 -22.59 10.02
C ALA A 837 3.93 -22.06 8.83
N ILE A 838 4.67 -21.63 7.80
CA ILE A 838 4.13 -21.01 6.59
C ILE A 838 4.41 -21.93 5.40
N GLU A 839 3.40 -22.15 4.58
CA GLU A 839 3.53 -22.89 3.34
C GLU A 839 4.18 -22.03 2.24
N THR A 840 5.18 -22.54 1.52
CA THR A 840 5.93 -21.76 0.53
C THR A 840 5.18 -21.45 -0.77
N GLU A 841 4.14 -22.22 -1.13
CA GLU A 841 3.42 -22.03 -2.40
C GLU A 841 2.39 -20.90 -2.34
N PHE A 842 1.65 -20.79 -1.24
CA PHE A 842 0.61 -19.77 -1.07
C PHE A 842 0.86 -18.79 0.09
N GLY A 843 1.94 -18.97 0.85
CA GLY A 843 2.29 -18.10 1.97
C GLY A 843 1.28 -18.20 3.11
N ARG A 844 0.55 -19.32 3.19
CA ARG A 844 -0.51 -19.52 4.17
C ARG A 844 0.09 -19.99 5.49
N HIS A 845 -0.41 -19.42 6.58
CA HIS A 845 -0.12 -19.92 7.92
C HIS A 845 -0.82 -21.27 8.12
N VAL A 846 -0.04 -22.33 8.29
CA VAL A 846 -0.53 -23.69 8.58
C VAL A 846 -0.85 -23.82 10.06
N TRP A 847 0.10 -23.43 10.90
CA TRP A 847 -0.07 -23.36 12.34
C TRP A 847 0.86 -22.30 12.94
N THR A 848 0.47 -21.80 14.10
CA THR A 848 1.30 -20.91 14.92
C THR A 848 1.33 -21.46 16.34
N ARG A 849 2.49 -21.36 16.99
CA ARG A 849 2.66 -21.80 18.37
C ARG A 849 3.48 -20.78 19.12
N TRP A 850 2.91 -20.24 20.18
CA TRP A 850 3.65 -19.40 21.12
C TRP A 850 4.20 -20.26 22.25
N LEU A 851 5.50 -20.17 22.49
CA LEU A 851 6.19 -20.95 23.53
C LEU A 851 6.20 -20.25 24.89
N GLY A 852 5.74 -19.00 24.95
CA GLY A 852 5.82 -18.16 26.14
C GLY A 852 7.19 -17.52 26.30
N THR A 853 7.25 -16.39 26.98
CA THR A 853 8.50 -15.91 27.57
C THR A 853 8.81 -16.84 28.75
N GLY A 854 10.00 -17.44 28.78
CA GLY A 854 10.43 -18.39 29.82
C GLY A 854 10.61 -17.73 31.19
N SER A 855 9.61 -17.01 31.72
CA SER A 855 9.58 -16.46 33.08
C SER A 855 9.20 -17.52 34.12
N GLY A 856 9.69 -18.74 33.91
CA GLY A 856 9.57 -19.90 34.80
C GLY A 856 10.88 -20.70 34.84
N ALA A 857 12.02 -20.02 34.77
CA ALA A 857 13.34 -20.53 35.11
C ALA A 857 14.02 -19.55 36.07
#